data_AF-A0A543J6K0-F1
#
_entry.id   AF-A0A543J6K0-F1
#
_cell.length_a   1.000
_cell.length_b   1.000
_cell.length_c   1.000
_cell.angle_alpha   90.00
_cell.angle_beta   90.00
_cell.angle_gamma   90.00
#
_symmetry.space_group_name_H-M   'P 1'
#
loop_
_entity.id
_entity.type
_entity.pdbx_description
1 polymer ?
#
loop_
_entity_poly.entity_id
_entity_poly.type
_entity_poly.pdbx_seq_one_letter_code
_entity_poly.pdbx_strand_id
1 'polypeptide(L)'
;MREPADHRHPYLIGVRHHSPALAAVVPALLDEFAPEVLLVELPQELGEWLPFLADPDLVTPVALSGASPGGELAFYPFADFSPELAAIRWARRNGVEVRPCDLPLALRGEGHRARERSASPLTDALRGATTGRDGDDLWDRLVEAAAPGQTPEAVRRAALLVGWAFRQDAVVDPYDLRREAWMRRAVRDVGDRRCAAVVGSFHAAALLDGPVDSAEPGSADVVTSLVPYGFALLDERSGYPAGIRDPEWQQAVLEAAGDPGAVEAAAASLIVRICARVRELGHPAGPGEAREVLRLAVDLARLRGLPAPGRGELVEAVQTVLTHAEPLGRGRVVARAAGDVLVGRRTGVLAPGTPRSGLAPAVESLVAALRLPGPDSPEPVSLRLDPLRSELDARREVALRRLTVLGVTYAEETATTGVGGGDALTTRWTVAWTPATAATLPVAGMWGATVELAAFGRLRARRGEREQTPGAVLRDLVDASLCGLPAMVDVLLGDAATVLPSSATLRELLAALDLLDRLRAGHVPGTPGDVLDGHPLLARELETAAVAQLDGLAGSDDVADARALVELGMRPEVHGLRLTACLRTLADSGAPLIAGAAGAARVLLGLTPAPVLGERVASWVDGATTPEARGVLRRGLTGVLAAAGPLLETPEALTPFLDRVEGLGDRDFLDRLPALRGAFTSVGPAARARVLAVVEERTGERVDAVGAPDPELLAGWLDAEHAAVEVLRAHGLRSARGDRSAVPAADGRDGLSAGGAEASAGPVATGVGTAGESAAGGGMSRESAGSAGGTAGGGAVAVRAGGPSVPGGPGASGRRGLSDAGALTAEVRWRLVLGARGERPAGAGRFAAALDELYGRDGGEGAARGELGADRSSPFPDVREWSEELRDLFGEGVREEVLAAAAEGGRLEAALEIDPGSVRPSVDLLRNVLSLAGGLSESALARLRPLVARLVRELTEQLANRVKPALTGIQLPRPTRRPGGRLDLPRTLRANLATARRDAEGRVVVVPERPVFRTRGRKANDWRLVLVVDVSGSMEASTVWSALTASVFAGVSALSTHFLAFSTEVVDLTDRVADPLSLLLEVRVGGGTHIAGALRHARSLVTVPERTMVVLVSDFEEGGPVGPLVAQVRELVTSGVTVLGCASLDDRGVARYSTSVAGALVAAGMPVAALSPRELARWVGEKVRG
;
A
#
# COMPACT_ATOMS: atom_id res chain seq x y z
N MET A 1 -39.33 5.18 32.89
CA MET A 1 -39.49 6.41 32.07
C MET A 1 -39.80 7.65 32.90
N ARG A 2 -40.64 7.59 33.95
CA ARG A 2 -40.87 8.75 34.85
C ARG A 2 -39.60 9.24 35.57
N GLU A 3 -38.73 8.32 35.97
CA GLU A 3 -37.54 8.64 36.79
C GLU A 3 -36.57 9.69 36.19
N PRO A 4 -36.07 9.62 34.93
CA PRO A 4 -35.13 10.63 34.44
C PRO A 4 -35.76 12.00 34.11
N ALA A 5 -36.99 12.01 33.58
CA ALA A 5 -37.67 13.24 33.20
C ALA A 5 -38.20 14.03 34.41
N ASP A 6 -38.57 13.34 35.48
CA ASP A 6 -39.09 13.94 36.71
C ASP A 6 -37.97 14.37 37.67
N HIS A 7 -36.72 14.00 37.41
CA HIS A 7 -35.57 14.40 38.22
C HIS A 7 -35.31 15.91 38.16
N ARG A 8 -34.88 16.49 39.29
CA ARG A 8 -34.61 17.93 39.44
C ARG A 8 -33.22 18.26 40.02
N HIS A 9 -32.48 17.27 40.53
CA HIS A 9 -31.19 17.47 41.21
C HIS A 9 -30.16 16.38 40.84
N PRO A 10 -29.58 16.40 39.63
CA PRO A 10 -29.60 17.50 38.66
C PRO A 10 -30.83 17.49 37.75
N TYR A 11 -31.16 18.65 37.19
CA TYR A 11 -32.08 18.77 36.06
C TYR A 11 -31.38 18.32 34.78
N LEU A 12 -31.81 17.18 34.24
CA LEU A 12 -31.15 16.52 33.12
C LEU A 12 -31.61 17.09 31.77
N ILE A 13 -30.66 17.52 30.94
CA ILE A 13 -30.88 17.84 29.53
C ILE A 13 -29.99 16.89 28.73
N GLY A 14 -30.60 15.80 28.25
CA GLY A 14 -29.91 14.82 27.41
C GLY A 14 -29.76 15.34 25.99
N VAL A 15 -28.54 15.40 25.48
CA VAL A 15 -28.23 16.00 24.17
C VAL A 15 -27.51 15.04 23.23
N ARG A 16 -27.55 15.37 21.94
CA ARG A 16 -26.55 14.95 20.96
C ARG A 16 -25.70 16.18 20.68
N HIS A 17 -24.39 16.01 20.61
CA HIS A 17 -23.39 17.08 20.45
C HIS A 17 -23.74 18.09 19.34
N HIS A 18 -24.42 17.63 18.30
CA HIS A 18 -25.05 18.47 17.30
C HIS A 18 -26.53 18.12 17.19
N SER A 19 -27.40 19.04 17.60
CA SER A 19 -28.85 18.91 17.59
C SER A 19 -29.49 20.30 17.47
N PRO A 20 -29.91 20.73 16.27
CA PRO A 20 -30.54 22.03 16.10
C PRO A 20 -31.85 22.16 16.89
N ALA A 21 -32.63 21.07 16.99
CA ALA A 21 -33.86 21.08 17.78
C ALA A 21 -33.58 21.35 19.27
N LEU A 22 -32.60 20.68 19.87
CA LEU A 22 -32.25 20.92 21.27
C LEU A 22 -31.59 22.27 21.48
N ALA A 23 -30.67 22.68 20.60
CA ALA A 23 -30.01 23.98 20.70
C ALA A 23 -31.01 25.15 20.68
N ALA A 24 -32.11 25.03 19.91
CA ALA A 24 -33.18 26.02 19.88
C ALA A 24 -33.98 26.10 21.21
N VAL A 25 -34.20 24.97 21.89
CA VAL A 25 -35.07 24.93 23.09
C VAL A 25 -34.33 25.00 24.42
N VAL A 26 -33.03 24.68 24.44
CA VAL A 26 -32.20 24.70 25.66
C VAL A 26 -32.26 26.02 26.42
N PRO A 27 -32.15 27.21 25.78
CA PRO A 27 -32.29 28.48 26.49
C PRO A 27 -33.62 28.59 27.26
N ALA A 28 -34.74 28.20 26.65
CA ALA A 28 -36.06 28.25 27.29
C ALA A 28 -36.18 27.25 28.46
N LEU A 29 -35.59 26.05 28.33
CA LEU A 29 -35.53 25.07 29.42
C LEU A 29 -34.72 25.60 30.62
N LEU A 30 -33.62 26.30 30.35
CA LEU A 30 -32.77 26.88 31.39
C LEU A 30 -33.40 28.12 32.03
N ASP A 31 -34.11 28.94 31.27
CA ASP A 31 -34.91 30.06 31.79
C ASP A 31 -36.01 29.56 32.76
N GLU A 32 -36.70 28.46 32.41
CA GLU A 32 -37.75 27.88 33.27
C GLU A 32 -37.18 27.26 34.55
N PHE A 33 -36.05 26.54 34.46
CA PHE A 33 -35.44 25.87 35.61
C PHE A 33 -34.62 26.81 36.53
N ALA A 34 -34.01 27.86 35.96
CA ALA A 34 -33.14 28.82 36.62
C ALA A 34 -31.98 28.18 37.44
N PRO A 35 -31.05 27.44 36.81
CA PRO A 35 -29.92 26.84 37.53
C PRO A 35 -28.93 27.88 38.08
N GLU A 36 -28.29 27.56 39.20
CA GLU A 36 -27.15 28.29 39.76
C GLU A 36 -25.81 27.75 39.22
N VAL A 37 -25.79 26.48 38.78
CA VAL A 37 -24.64 25.81 38.16
C VAL A 37 -25.11 25.04 36.93
N LEU A 38 -24.37 25.19 35.84
CA LEU A 38 -24.51 24.41 34.62
C LEU A 38 -23.33 23.43 34.49
N LEU A 39 -23.62 22.14 34.51
CA LEU A 39 -22.66 21.09 34.19
C LEU A 39 -22.73 20.78 32.69
N VAL A 40 -21.60 20.81 32.01
CA VAL A 40 -21.51 20.51 30.57
C VAL A 40 -20.55 19.35 30.35
N GLU A 41 -20.95 18.38 29.51
CA GLU A 41 -20.09 17.26 29.08
C GLU A 41 -18.90 17.78 28.27
N LEU A 42 -17.83 18.11 28.98
CA LEU A 42 -16.56 18.57 28.46
C LEU A 42 -15.46 18.13 29.44
N PRO A 43 -14.29 17.66 28.95
CA PRO A 43 -13.14 17.39 29.80
C PRO A 43 -12.71 18.61 30.61
N GLN A 44 -12.23 18.38 31.82
CA GLN A 44 -11.85 19.43 32.76
C GLN A 44 -10.83 20.42 32.20
N GLU A 45 -9.80 19.94 31.48
CA GLU A 45 -8.73 20.76 30.91
C GLU A 45 -9.25 21.74 29.84
N LEU A 46 -10.33 21.38 29.14
CA LEU A 46 -10.94 22.26 28.13
C LEU A 46 -11.80 23.37 28.77
N GLY A 47 -12.02 23.32 30.08
CA GLY A 47 -12.81 24.31 30.83
C GLY A 47 -12.23 25.73 30.81
N GLU A 48 -10.91 25.88 30.66
CA GLU A 48 -10.26 27.20 30.60
C GLU A 48 -10.71 28.02 29.37
N TRP A 49 -11.21 27.35 28.33
CA TRP A 49 -11.65 27.97 27.09
C TRP A 49 -13.11 28.42 27.12
N LEU A 50 -13.89 28.06 28.15
CA LEU A 50 -15.31 28.42 28.27
C LEU A 50 -15.58 29.93 28.16
N PRO A 51 -14.78 30.84 28.75
CA PRO A 51 -14.98 32.27 28.57
C PRO A 51 -14.89 32.70 27.10
N PHE A 52 -13.92 32.19 26.35
CA PHE A 52 -13.72 32.51 24.93
C PHE A 52 -14.79 31.86 24.05
N LEU A 53 -15.18 30.62 24.35
CA LEU A 53 -16.23 29.90 23.63
C LEU A 53 -17.60 30.58 23.78
N ALA A 54 -17.85 31.19 24.94
CA ALA A 54 -19.07 31.95 25.24
C ALA A 54 -19.08 33.37 24.64
N ASP A 55 -17.98 33.83 24.03
CA ASP A 55 -17.85 35.20 23.58
C ASP A 55 -18.78 35.54 22.40
N PRO A 56 -19.49 36.68 22.43
CA PRO A 56 -20.39 37.05 21.34
C PRO A 56 -19.67 37.37 20.03
N ASP A 57 -18.39 37.74 20.07
CA ASP A 57 -17.60 38.02 18.86
C ASP A 57 -17.04 36.74 18.22
N LEU A 58 -17.21 35.57 18.86
CA LEU A 58 -16.85 34.27 18.31
C LEU A 58 -17.90 33.80 17.30
N VAL A 59 -17.45 33.54 16.07
CA VAL A 59 -18.29 32.99 14.99
C VAL A 59 -18.01 31.49 14.87
N THR A 60 -19.05 30.68 14.93
CA THR A 60 -18.99 29.23 14.75
C THR A 60 -19.04 28.83 13.27
N PRO A 61 -18.49 27.66 12.89
CA PRO A 61 -18.01 26.58 13.75
C PRO A 61 -16.57 26.74 14.24
N VAL A 62 -16.31 26.42 15.49
CA VAL A 62 -14.96 26.36 16.10
C VAL A 62 -14.71 24.99 16.69
N ALA A 63 -13.50 24.65 17.13
CA ALA A 63 -13.26 23.42 17.87
C ALA A 63 -12.32 23.66 19.04
N LEU A 64 -12.62 23.03 20.17
CA LEU A 64 -11.63 22.83 21.22
C LEU A 64 -10.79 21.61 20.84
N SER A 65 -9.48 21.72 20.95
CA SER A 65 -8.56 20.62 20.74
C SER A 65 -7.74 20.37 22.00
N GLY A 66 -7.40 19.10 22.22
CA GLY A 66 -6.51 18.69 23.30
C GLY A 66 -5.59 17.57 22.82
N ALA A 67 -4.32 17.66 23.20
CA ALA A 67 -3.32 16.63 22.91
C ALA A 67 -2.41 16.41 24.12
N SER A 68 -2.16 15.15 24.46
CA SER A 68 -1.10 14.79 25.41
C SER A 68 0.22 14.54 24.66
N PRO A 69 1.39 14.64 25.33
CA PRO A 69 2.68 14.37 24.69
C PRO A 69 2.73 12.90 24.22
N GLY A 70 2.68 12.69 22.89
CA GLY A 70 2.66 11.36 22.28
C GLY A 70 1.27 10.72 22.15
N GLY A 71 0.19 11.37 22.60
CA GLY A 71 -1.18 10.88 22.45
C GLY A 71 -1.91 11.43 21.22
N GLU A 72 -3.06 10.84 20.90
CA GLU A 72 -3.91 11.27 19.78
C GLU A 72 -4.52 12.66 20.01
N LEU A 73 -4.57 13.46 18.95
CA LEU A 73 -5.23 14.77 18.94
C LEU A 73 -6.76 14.57 19.02
N ALA A 74 -7.37 15.08 20.09
CA ALA A 74 -8.82 15.06 20.24
C ALA A 74 -9.44 16.40 19.83
N PHE A 75 -10.50 16.35 19.03
CA PHE A 75 -11.29 17.52 18.66
C PHE A 75 -12.70 17.47 19.24
N TYR A 76 -13.16 18.61 19.74
CA TYR A 76 -14.50 18.87 20.24
C TYR A 76 -15.06 20.09 19.48
N PRO A 77 -15.61 19.87 18.27
CA PRO A 77 -16.09 20.96 17.43
C PRO A 77 -17.43 21.48 17.94
N PHE A 78 -17.65 22.79 17.90
CA PHE A 78 -18.89 23.45 18.26
C PHE A 78 -19.43 24.26 17.07
N ALA A 79 -20.71 24.09 16.79
CA ALA A 79 -21.51 24.90 15.88
C ALA A 79 -22.67 25.56 16.64
N ASP A 80 -23.35 26.55 16.04
CA ASP A 80 -24.52 27.20 16.67
C ASP A 80 -25.62 26.21 17.07
N PHE A 81 -25.74 25.09 16.33
CA PHE A 81 -26.67 24.00 16.61
C PHE A 81 -26.11 22.97 17.61
N SER A 82 -25.11 23.32 18.41
CA SER A 82 -24.60 22.49 19.52
C SER A 82 -25.31 22.92 20.81
N PRO A 83 -26.18 22.07 21.40
CA PRO A 83 -26.94 22.42 22.60
C PRO A 83 -26.06 22.87 23.79
N GLU A 84 -24.86 22.29 23.90
CA GLU A 84 -23.83 22.63 24.87
C GLU A 84 -23.37 24.08 24.70
N LEU A 85 -23.10 24.50 23.46
CA LEU A 85 -22.71 25.89 23.17
C LEU A 85 -23.86 26.87 23.44
N ALA A 86 -25.10 26.49 23.08
CA ALA A 86 -26.28 27.28 23.37
C ALA A 86 -26.44 27.50 24.89
N ALA A 87 -26.22 26.45 25.69
CA ALA A 87 -26.24 26.50 27.14
C ALA A 87 -25.11 27.38 27.72
N ILE A 88 -23.89 27.24 27.21
CA ILE A 88 -22.72 28.04 27.61
C ILE A 88 -22.95 29.53 27.35
N ARG A 89 -23.41 29.89 26.14
CA ARG A 89 -23.73 31.27 25.78
C ARG A 89 -24.90 31.82 26.60
N TRP A 90 -25.91 31.01 26.90
CA TRP A 90 -26.99 31.39 27.81
C TRP A 90 -26.49 31.65 29.24
N ALA A 91 -25.61 30.79 29.76
CA ALA A 91 -25.07 30.91 31.11
C ALA A 91 -24.24 32.19 31.28
N ARG A 92 -23.40 32.54 30.28
CA ARG A 92 -22.66 33.81 30.28
C ARG A 92 -23.58 35.03 30.33
N ARG A 93 -24.68 35.03 29.58
CA ARG A 93 -25.66 36.15 29.57
C ARG A 93 -26.38 36.29 30.92
N ASN A 94 -26.60 35.20 31.63
CA ASN A 94 -27.35 35.17 32.89
C ASN A 94 -26.45 35.11 34.15
N GLY A 95 -25.13 35.16 34.00
CA GLY A 95 -24.19 35.09 35.12
C GLY A 95 -24.19 33.74 35.85
N VAL A 96 -24.57 32.65 35.18
CA VAL A 96 -24.61 31.30 35.74
C VAL A 96 -23.23 30.64 35.60
N GLU A 97 -22.77 29.97 36.65
CA GLU A 97 -21.49 29.27 36.66
C GLU A 97 -21.54 28.03 35.76
N VAL A 98 -20.57 27.88 34.86
CA VAL A 98 -20.42 26.71 33.99
C VAL A 98 -19.24 25.87 34.47
N ARG A 99 -19.44 24.56 34.67
CA ARG A 99 -18.37 23.61 35.01
C ARG A 99 -18.33 22.44 34.02
N PRO A 100 -17.14 22.08 33.49
CA PRO A 100 -16.95 20.81 32.80
C PRO A 100 -17.24 19.64 33.76
N CYS A 101 -17.90 18.60 33.28
CA CYS A 101 -18.22 17.42 34.10
C CYS A 101 -17.77 16.08 33.50
N ASP A 102 -17.03 16.07 32.38
CA ASP A 102 -16.53 14.83 31.77
C ASP A 102 -15.11 14.46 32.26
N LEU A 103 -14.70 13.23 31.98
CA LEU A 103 -13.41 12.68 32.35
C LEU A 103 -12.25 13.52 31.79
N PRO A 104 -11.22 13.85 32.60
CA PRO A 104 -10.05 14.59 32.15
C PRO A 104 -9.31 13.90 31.01
N LEU A 105 -8.76 14.71 30.09
CA LEU A 105 -7.98 14.23 28.95
C LEU A 105 -6.74 13.45 29.41
N ALA A 106 -6.10 13.87 30.51
CA ALA A 106 -4.96 13.16 31.09
C ALA A 106 -5.28 11.72 31.53
N LEU A 107 -6.56 11.42 31.82
CA LEU A 107 -7.02 10.12 32.30
C LEU A 107 -7.65 9.26 31.19
N ARG A 108 -7.69 9.80 29.96
CA ARG A 108 -8.18 9.17 28.74
C ARG A 108 -7.13 8.18 28.22
N GLY A 109 -7.11 6.97 28.78
CA GLY A 109 -6.23 5.89 28.28
C GLY A 109 -6.54 5.51 26.82
N GLU A 110 -5.59 4.87 26.13
CA GLU A 110 -5.73 4.42 24.74
C GLU A 110 -6.70 3.24 24.63
N GLY A 111 -8.02 3.53 24.64
CA GLY A 111 -9.06 2.51 24.64
C GLY A 111 -10.30 2.86 23.81
N HIS A 112 -10.28 3.94 23.03
CA HIS A 112 -11.43 4.34 22.23
C HIS A 112 -11.55 3.46 20.98
N ARG A 113 -12.20 2.30 21.11
CA ARG A 113 -12.64 1.49 19.97
C ARG A 113 -13.97 2.05 19.45
N ALA A 114 -14.09 2.17 18.12
CA ALA A 114 -15.36 2.48 17.48
C ALA A 114 -16.42 1.44 17.88
N ARG A 115 -17.63 1.90 18.25
CA ARG A 115 -18.77 1.04 18.64
C ARG A 115 -19.11 0.08 17.50
N GLU A 116 -18.87 -1.21 17.69
CA GLU A 116 -19.60 -2.24 16.92
C GLU A 116 -21.04 -2.27 17.44
N ARG A 117 -22.00 -1.93 16.56
CA ARG A 117 -23.42 -2.00 16.89
C ARG A 117 -23.84 -3.48 16.87
N SER A 118 -24.07 -4.07 18.05
CA SER A 118 -24.84 -5.31 18.16
C SER A 118 -26.33 -5.03 17.88
N ALA A 119 -27.03 -6.00 17.28
CA ALA A 119 -28.49 -5.93 17.11
C ALA A 119 -29.18 -5.72 18.48
N SER A 120 -30.19 -4.85 18.52
CA SER A 120 -30.68 -4.22 19.75
C SER A 120 -32.22 -4.21 19.78
N PRO A 121 -32.86 -5.08 20.58
CA PRO A 121 -34.30 -5.36 20.48
C PRO A 121 -35.22 -4.15 20.70
N LEU A 122 -34.89 -3.22 21.60
CA LEU A 122 -35.74 -2.07 21.90
C LEU A 122 -35.56 -0.96 20.86
N THR A 123 -34.33 -0.68 20.42
CA THR A 123 -34.11 0.32 19.36
C THR A 123 -34.66 -0.14 18.02
N ASP A 124 -34.59 -1.43 17.71
CA ASP A 124 -35.19 -2.03 16.51
C ASP A 124 -36.72 -1.97 16.56
N ALA A 125 -37.33 -2.23 17.73
CA ALA A 125 -38.77 -2.08 17.91
C ALA A 125 -39.24 -0.62 17.74
N LEU A 126 -38.49 0.35 18.30
CA LEU A 126 -38.78 1.78 18.13
C LEU A 126 -38.64 2.20 16.67
N ARG A 127 -37.56 1.77 15.99
CA ARG A 127 -37.33 2.03 14.57
C ARG A 127 -38.44 1.45 13.69
N GLY A 128 -38.86 0.22 13.96
CA GLY A 128 -39.98 -0.44 13.27
C GLY A 128 -41.31 0.29 13.48
N ALA A 129 -41.54 0.88 14.65
CA ALA A 129 -42.75 1.65 14.94
C ALA A 129 -42.75 3.07 14.31
N THR A 130 -41.57 3.64 14.03
CA THR A 130 -41.47 5.03 13.55
C THR A 130 -41.16 5.17 12.06
N THR A 131 -40.20 4.41 11.53
CA THR A 131 -39.65 4.65 10.18
C THR A 131 -39.88 3.49 9.21
N GLY A 132 -39.85 2.25 9.70
CA GLY A 132 -39.85 1.05 8.85
C GLY A 132 -38.70 1.00 7.83
N ARG A 133 -37.64 1.81 8.01
CA ARG A 133 -36.49 1.90 7.10
C ARG A 133 -35.23 1.35 7.74
N ASP A 134 -34.56 0.47 7.00
CA ASP A 134 -33.21 0.04 7.31
C ASP A 134 -32.24 1.24 7.15
N GLY A 135 -31.53 1.58 8.23
CA GLY A 135 -30.47 2.60 8.22
C GLY A 135 -30.82 4.04 8.64
N ASP A 136 -32.09 4.38 8.89
CA ASP A 136 -32.47 5.76 9.31
C ASP A 136 -32.13 6.04 10.80
N ASP A 137 -31.49 7.17 11.12
CA ASP A 137 -31.11 7.44 12.51
C ASP A 137 -32.34 7.68 13.43
N LEU A 138 -32.39 6.98 14.57
CA LEU A 138 -33.51 7.06 15.52
C LEU A 138 -33.62 8.47 16.11
N TRP A 139 -32.47 9.12 16.34
CA TRP A 139 -32.39 10.49 16.84
C TRP A 139 -32.98 11.50 15.85
N ASP A 140 -32.53 11.45 14.59
CA ASP A 140 -33.05 12.31 13.51
C ASP A 140 -34.58 12.24 13.43
N ARG A 141 -35.16 11.05 13.66
CA ARG A 141 -36.60 10.85 13.55
C ARG A 141 -37.40 11.29 14.77
N LEU A 142 -37.02 10.83 15.95
CA LEU A 142 -37.81 11.03 17.17
C LEU A 142 -37.56 12.38 17.84
N VAL A 143 -36.41 13.00 17.57
CA VAL A 143 -36.02 14.28 18.17
C VAL A 143 -36.07 15.38 17.11
N GLU A 144 -35.22 15.31 16.09
CA GLU A 144 -35.04 16.44 15.16
C GLU A 144 -36.29 16.69 14.29
N ALA A 145 -36.77 15.67 13.57
CA ALA A 145 -37.88 15.82 12.63
C ALA A 145 -39.23 16.06 13.33
N ALA A 146 -39.38 15.59 14.57
CA ALA A 146 -40.61 15.74 15.35
C ALA A 146 -40.67 17.05 16.15
N ALA A 147 -39.55 17.74 16.35
CA ALA A 147 -39.46 18.93 17.20
C ALA A 147 -40.27 20.16 16.71
N PRO A 148 -40.41 20.45 15.41
CA PRO A 148 -41.15 21.64 14.98
C PRO A 148 -42.59 21.66 15.52
N GLY A 149 -42.98 22.78 16.12
CA GLY A 149 -44.29 22.97 16.76
C GLY A 149 -44.47 22.28 18.13
N GLN A 150 -43.42 21.65 18.68
CA GLN A 150 -43.46 21.03 20.02
C GLN A 150 -43.00 21.99 21.12
N THR A 151 -43.41 21.70 22.36
CA THR A 151 -42.92 22.45 23.53
C THR A 151 -41.48 22.08 23.88
N PRO A 152 -40.68 22.98 24.47
CA PRO A 152 -39.32 22.68 24.94
C PRO A 152 -39.21 21.39 25.78
N GLU A 153 -40.13 21.21 26.74
CA GLU A 153 -40.15 20.03 27.61
C GLU A 153 -40.47 18.74 26.84
N ALA A 154 -41.31 18.80 25.79
CA ALA A 154 -41.57 17.64 24.93
C ALA A 154 -40.31 17.20 24.17
N VAL A 155 -39.55 18.16 23.62
CA VAL A 155 -38.27 17.90 22.94
C VAL A 155 -37.24 17.33 23.92
N ARG A 156 -37.13 17.91 25.13
CA ARG A 156 -36.26 17.38 26.21
C ARG A 156 -36.58 15.93 26.54
N ARG A 157 -37.87 15.59 26.71
CA ARG A 157 -38.32 14.23 27.02
C ARG A 157 -38.02 13.25 25.89
N ALA A 158 -38.23 13.65 24.63
CA ALA A 158 -37.90 12.81 23.48
C ALA A 158 -36.40 12.46 23.45
N ALA A 159 -35.53 13.45 23.68
CA ALA A 159 -34.09 13.24 23.72
C ALA A 159 -33.65 12.31 24.87
N LEU A 160 -34.19 12.49 26.08
CA LEU A 160 -33.94 11.60 27.21
C LEU A 160 -34.44 10.17 26.95
N LEU A 161 -35.58 10.02 26.26
CA LEU A 161 -36.14 8.72 25.91
C LEU A 161 -35.23 7.96 24.95
N VAL A 162 -34.75 8.62 23.89
CA VAL A 162 -33.83 8.02 22.91
C VAL A 162 -32.52 7.61 23.57
N GLY A 163 -31.94 8.48 24.38
CA GLY A 163 -30.71 8.17 25.13
C GLY A 163 -30.87 7.01 26.11
N TRP A 164 -31.98 6.97 26.84
CA TRP A 164 -32.32 5.86 27.73
C TRP A 164 -32.47 4.54 26.96
N ALA A 165 -33.16 4.54 25.81
CA ALA A 165 -33.32 3.34 24.98
C ALA A 165 -31.97 2.82 24.47
N PHE A 166 -31.09 3.71 23.98
CA PHE A 166 -29.74 3.32 23.57
C PHE A 166 -28.92 2.74 24.73
N ARG A 167 -29.10 3.27 25.94
CA ARG A 167 -28.41 2.77 27.12
C ARG A 167 -28.89 1.38 27.54
N GLN A 168 -30.20 1.12 27.48
CA GLN A 168 -30.76 -0.19 27.88
C GLN A 168 -30.25 -1.34 27.00
N ASP A 169 -30.05 -1.07 25.71
CA ASP A 169 -29.62 -2.10 24.76
C ASP A 169 -28.10 -2.21 24.63
N ALA A 170 -27.34 -1.31 25.26
CA ALA A 170 -25.87 -1.29 25.15
C ALA A 170 -25.20 -2.07 26.28
N VAL A 171 -24.17 -2.85 25.92
CA VAL A 171 -23.11 -3.23 26.87
C VAL A 171 -22.22 -2.00 27.03
N VAL A 172 -22.33 -1.32 28.17
CA VAL A 172 -21.56 -0.08 28.46
C VAL A 172 -20.09 -0.45 28.62
N ASP A 173 -19.22 0.18 27.83
CA ASP A 173 -17.80 -0.10 27.89
C ASP A 173 -17.14 0.47 29.17
N PRO A 174 -15.98 -0.06 29.59
CA PRO A 174 -15.31 0.40 30.80
C PRO A 174 -14.90 1.89 30.79
N TYR A 175 -14.71 2.48 29.61
CA TYR A 175 -14.35 3.89 29.48
C TYR A 175 -15.57 4.78 29.73
N ASP A 176 -16.73 4.48 29.15
CA ASP A 176 -17.98 5.17 29.44
C ASP A 176 -18.42 5.03 30.92
N LEU A 177 -18.19 3.87 31.54
CA LEU A 177 -18.43 3.70 32.99
C LEU A 177 -17.56 4.64 33.85
N ARG A 178 -16.30 4.87 33.46
CA ARG A 178 -15.40 5.83 34.14
C ARG A 178 -15.87 7.26 33.95
N ARG A 179 -16.28 7.63 32.73
CA ARG A 179 -16.87 8.94 32.44
C ARG A 179 -18.10 9.21 33.31
N GLU A 180 -19.00 8.24 33.41
CA GLU A 180 -20.22 8.35 34.23
C GLU A 180 -19.92 8.44 35.73
N ALA A 181 -18.92 7.70 36.21
CA ALA A 181 -18.45 7.81 37.59
C ALA A 181 -17.88 9.21 37.90
N TRP A 182 -17.18 9.81 36.93
CA TRP A 182 -16.67 11.18 37.00
C TRP A 182 -17.78 12.23 36.93
N MET A 183 -18.74 12.09 36.00
CA MET A 183 -19.90 12.98 35.89
C MET A 183 -20.72 12.98 37.20
N ARG A 184 -20.94 11.81 37.81
CA ARG A 184 -21.61 11.73 39.12
C ARG A 184 -20.81 12.37 40.25
N ARG A 185 -19.48 12.34 40.19
CA ARG A 185 -18.62 13.12 41.12
C ARG A 185 -18.89 14.61 40.97
N ALA A 186 -18.83 15.11 39.73
CA ALA A 186 -19.06 16.52 39.44
C ALA A 186 -20.43 17.00 39.92
N VAL A 187 -21.47 16.18 39.75
CA VAL A 187 -22.82 16.46 40.29
C VAL A 187 -22.81 16.58 41.82
N ARG A 188 -22.14 15.66 42.54
CA ARG A 188 -22.05 15.73 44.01
C ARG A 188 -21.27 16.94 44.50
N ASP A 189 -20.21 17.32 43.79
CA ASP A 189 -19.35 18.45 44.14
C ASP A 189 -20.07 19.82 44.00
N VAL A 190 -21.24 19.86 43.37
CA VAL A 190 -22.11 21.05 43.35
C VAL A 190 -22.84 21.26 44.69
N GLY A 191 -23.03 20.22 45.49
CA GLY A 191 -23.76 20.28 46.76
C GLY A 191 -25.25 20.58 46.57
N ASP A 192 -25.82 21.40 47.45
CA ASP A 192 -27.27 21.71 47.46
C ASP A 192 -27.71 22.77 46.43
N ARG A 193 -26.78 23.31 45.64
CA ARG A 193 -27.07 24.35 44.63
C ARG A 193 -27.93 23.77 43.49
N ARG A 194 -28.83 24.58 42.94
CA ARG A 194 -29.65 24.15 41.79
C ARG A 194 -28.77 23.92 40.57
N CYS A 195 -28.64 22.68 40.12
CA CYS A 195 -27.79 22.32 38.99
C CYS A 195 -28.58 21.74 37.82
N ALA A 196 -28.24 22.20 36.61
CA ALA A 196 -28.65 21.58 35.36
C ALA A 196 -27.45 20.88 34.72
N ALA A 197 -27.66 19.68 34.16
CA ALA A 197 -26.63 18.91 33.49
C ALA A 197 -26.98 18.74 32.01
N VAL A 198 -26.15 19.33 31.13
CA VAL A 198 -26.21 19.19 29.67
C VAL A 198 -25.17 18.14 29.29
N VAL A 199 -25.64 16.91 29.10
CA VAL A 199 -24.80 15.74 28.86
C VAL A 199 -25.39 14.89 27.74
N GLY A 200 -24.54 14.11 27.07
CA GLY A 200 -24.92 13.11 26.10
C GLY A 200 -26.10 12.30 26.59
N SER A 201 -27.15 12.21 25.79
CA SER A 201 -28.41 11.58 26.16
C SER A 201 -28.24 10.13 26.64
N PHE A 202 -27.22 9.43 26.12
CA PHE A 202 -26.82 8.10 26.55
C PHE A 202 -26.35 8.03 28.02
N HIS A 203 -25.64 9.07 28.49
CA HIS A 203 -25.13 9.16 29.86
C HIS A 203 -26.15 9.75 30.83
N ALA A 204 -27.14 10.52 30.37
CA ALA A 204 -28.08 11.26 31.22
C ALA A 204 -28.73 10.40 32.33
N ALA A 205 -29.19 9.19 32.00
CA ALA A 205 -29.79 8.29 33.00
C ALA A 205 -28.77 7.73 34.01
N ALA A 206 -27.48 7.65 33.62
CA ALA A 206 -26.40 7.18 34.47
C ALA A 206 -26.04 8.14 35.61
N LEU A 207 -26.47 9.40 35.51
CA LEU A 207 -26.22 10.40 36.54
C LEU A 207 -27.10 10.24 37.79
N LEU A 208 -28.17 9.42 37.69
CA LEU A 208 -29.15 9.23 38.76
C LEU A 208 -28.66 8.30 39.88
N ASP A 209 -27.91 7.25 39.54
CA ASP A 209 -27.43 6.25 40.49
C ASP A 209 -26.12 5.58 40.01
N GLY A 210 -25.28 5.11 40.94
CA GLY A 210 -24.07 4.34 40.66
C GLY A 210 -22.80 4.73 41.46
N PRO A 211 -21.64 4.07 41.16
CA PRO A 211 -20.36 4.28 41.86
C PRO A 211 -19.61 5.53 41.37
N VAL A 212 -19.20 6.43 42.28
CA VAL A 212 -18.49 7.67 41.91
C VAL A 212 -16.99 7.46 41.90
N ASP A 213 -16.31 8.17 40.99
CA ASP A 213 -14.87 8.09 40.85
C ASP A 213 -14.15 8.73 42.04
N SER A 214 -13.09 8.07 42.51
CA SER A 214 -12.22 8.52 43.60
C SER A 214 -10.80 8.88 43.13
N ALA A 215 -10.51 8.79 41.83
CA ALA A 215 -9.20 9.11 41.28
C ALA A 215 -8.89 10.62 41.35
N GLU A 216 -7.63 10.98 41.61
CA GLU A 216 -7.14 12.37 41.51
C GLU A 216 -6.82 12.71 40.04
N PRO A 217 -7.05 13.96 39.58
CA PRO A 217 -6.63 14.39 38.25
C PRO A 217 -5.12 14.19 38.08
N GLY A 218 -4.70 13.49 37.03
CA GLY A 218 -3.29 13.31 36.71
C GLY A 218 -2.63 14.64 36.28
N SER A 219 -1.37 14.86 36.65
CA SER A 219 -0.60 16.06 36.30
C SER A 219 -0.02 16.02 34.88
N ALA A 220 -0.67 15.36 33.92
CA ALA A 220 -0.11 15.23 32.57
C ALA A 220 -0.13 16.58 31.84
N ASP A 221 0.94 16.88 31.10
CA ASP A 221 1.08 18.11 30.29
C ASP A 221 0.16 18.06 29.06
N VAL A 222 -1.15 18.20 29.24
CA VAL A 222 -2.12 18.28 28.15
C VAL A 222 -2.07 19.69 27.54
N VAL A 223 -1.78 19.78 26.24
CA VAL A 223 -1.84 21.03 25.49
C VAL A 223 -3.23 21.17 24.89
N THR A 224 -3.93 22.24 25.26
CA THR A 224 -5.28 22.56 24.77
C THR A 224 -5.23 23.79 23.85
N SER A 225 -6.20 23.91 22.96
CA SER A 225 -6.36 25.10 22.11
C SER A 225 -7.81 25.27 21.67
N LEU A 226 -8.19 26.52 21.38
CA LEU A 226 -9.40 26.84 20.62
C LEU A 226 -9.00 27.20 19.18
N VAL A 227 -9.60 26.55 18.18
CA VAL A 227 -9.25 26.72 16.76
C VAL A 227 -10.48 26.99 15.88
N PRO A 228 -10.34 27.74 14.77
CA PRO A 228 -11.37 27.82 13.74
C PRO A 228 -11.68 26.43 13.18
N TYR A 229 -12.95 26.19 12.84
CA TYR A 229 -13.39 24.96 12.21
C TYR A 229 -14.27 25.28 10.99
N GLY A 230 -14.79 24.27 10.31
CA GLY A 230 -15.62 24.46 9.11
C GLY A 230 -16.71 23.42 8.97
N PHE A 231 -17.80 23.77 8.29
CA PHE A 231 -18.91 22.85 8.04
C PHE A 231 -18.46 21.59 7.28
N ALA A 232 -17.52 21.72 6.34
CA ALA A 232 -16.97 20.58 5.62
C ALA A 232 -16.31 19.53 6.52
N LEU A 233 -15.80 19.93 7.69
CA LEU A 233 -15.17 19.01 8.66
C LEU A 233 -16.15 18.53 9.74
N LEU A 234 -17.23 19.28 9.97
CA LEU A 234 -18.34 18.82 10.79
C LEU A 234 -19.13 17.70 10.11
N ASP A 235 -19.12 17.67 8.77
CA ASP A 235 -19.84 16.65 8.03
C ASP A 235 -19.27 15.26 8.34
N GLU A 236 -20.15 14.33 8.72
CA GLU A 236 -19.79 12.94 9.05
C GLU A 236 -18.97 12.28 7.93
N ARG A 237 -19.21 12.64 6.66
CA ARG A 237 -18.50 12.07 5.49
C ARG A 237 -17.03 12.50 5.40
N SER A 238 -16.60 13.48 6.20
CA SER A 238 -15.18 13.87 6.34
C SER A 238 -14.35 12.88 7.16
N GLY A 239 -14.99 11.95 7.86
CA GLY A 239 -14.34 10.97 8.74
C GLY A 239 -14.37 11.35 10.22
N TYR A 240 -15.03 12.45 10.61
CA TYR A 240 -15.25 12.79 12.02
C TYR A 240 -16.32 11.84 12.63
N PRO A 241 -15.98 10.94 13.58
CA PRO A 241 -16.89 9.88 14.04
C PRO A 241 -18.16 10.38 14.75
N ALA A 242 -18.09 11.55 15.38
CA ALA A 242 -19.23 12.21 16.02
C ALA A 242 -19.84 13.33 15.14
N GLY A 243 -19.52 13.33 13.84
CA GLY A 243 -20.00 14.33 12.89
C GLY A 243 -21.50 14.31 12.67
N ILE A 244 -22.00 15.38 12.07
CA ILE A 244 -23.40 15.55 11.70
C ILE A 244 -23.52 15.57 10.18
N ARG A 245 -24.59 15.00 9.63
CA ARG A 245 -24.82 15.10 8.18
C ARG A 245 -25.43 16.43 7.82
N ASP A 246 -24.95 16.96 6.70
CA ASP A 246 -25.55 18.10 6.03
C ASP A 246 -25.62 19.36 6.95
N PRO A 247 -24.50 19.87 7.51
CA PRO A 247 -24.48 20.99 8.47
C PRO A 247 -25.26 22.26 8.09
N GLU A 248 -25.30 22.64 6.81
CA GLU A 248 -26.06 23.82 6.37
C GLU A 248 -27.58 23.60 6.52
N TRP A 249 -28.07 22.37 6.33
CA TRP A 249 -29.45 22.02 6.66
C TRP A 249 -29.72 22.18 8.16
N GLN A 250 -28.81 21.69 9.00
CA GLN A 250 -28.96 21.77 10.46
C GLN A 250 -28.99 23.24 10.94
N GLN A 251 -28.12 24.06 10.37
CA GLN A 251 -28.10 25.49 10.61
C GLN A 251 -29.43 26.16 10.22
N ALA A 252 -30.01 25.81 9.08
CA ALA A 252 -31.29 26.36 8.66
C ALA A 252 -32.46 25.91 9.56
N VAL A 253 -32.43 24.67 10.07
CA VAL A 253 -33.41 24.18 11.05
C VAL A 253 -33.29 24.91 12.39
N LEU A 254 -32.07 25.20 12.84
CA LEU A 254 -31.85 26.03 14.04
C LEU A 254 -32.42 27.44 13.85
N GLU A 255 -32.15 28.07 12.71
CA GLU A 255 -32.64 29.41 12.37
C GLU A 255 -34.19 29.47 12.27
N ALA A 256 -34.83 28.34 11.95
CA ALA A 256 -36.29 28.21 11.98
C ALA A 256 -36.88 28.17 13.41
N ALA A 257 -36.04 27.99 14.45
CA ALA A 257 -36.40 28.06 15.86
C ALA A 257 -37.65 27.24 16.26
N GLY A 258 -37.83 26.07 15.64
CA GLY A 258 -38.95 25.17 15.89
C GLY A 258 -40.28 25.56 15.20
N ASP A 259 -40.31 26.59 14.34
CA ASP A 259 -41.50 26.91 13.54
C ASP A 259 -41.61 25.99 12.30
N PRO A 260 -42.68 25.20 12.14
CA PRO A 260 -42.85 24.32 10.99
C PRO A 260 -42.86 25.05 9.64
N GLY A 261 -43.44 26.27 9.59
CA GLY A 261 -43.50 27.07 8.36
C GLY A 261 -42.13 27.56 7.92
N ALA A 262 -41.30 28.01 8.85
CA ALA A 262 -39.91 28.40 8.60
C ALA A 262 -39.04 27.21 8.16
N VAL A 263 -39.26 26.00 8.68
CA VAL A 263 -38.56 24.79 8.20
C VAL A 263 -38.92 24.47 6.75
N GLU A 264 -40.20 24.59 6.37
CA GLU A 264 -40.62 24.42 4.98
C GLU A 264 -39.99 25.48 4.05
N ALA A 265 -39.92 26.73 4.49
CA ALA A 265 -39.27 27.82 3.76
C ALA A 265 -37.75 27.58 3.59
N ALA A 266 -37.08 27.07 4.64
CA ALA A 266 -35.67 26.68 4.58
C ALA A 266 -35.43 25.55 3.58
N ALA A 267 -36.28 24.51 3.59
CA ALA A 267 -36.24 23.44 2.60
C ALA A 267 -36.38 23.99 1.18
N ALA A 268 -37.36 24.88 0.94
CA ALA A 268 -37.55 25.52 -0.36
C ALA A 268 -36.30 26.27 -0.83
N SER A 269 -35.67 27.05 0.04
CA SER A 269 -34.43 27.80 -0.26
C SER A 269 -33.27 26.87 -0.65
N LEU A 270 -33.05 25.80 0.12
CA LEU A 270 -31.99 24.83 -0.15
C LEU A 270 -32.25 24.06 -1.45
N ILE A 271 -33.48 23.66 -1.73
CA ILE A 271 -33.86 23.00 -3.00
C ILE A 271 -33.54 23.91 -4.19
N VAL A 272 -33.87 25.20 -4.10
CA VAL A 272 -33.56 26.16 -5.17
C VAL A 272 -32.05 26.28 -5.39
N ARG A 273 -31.25 26.32 -4.31
CA ARG A 273 -29.78 26.31 -4.37
C ARG A 273 -29.23 25.02 -4.98
N ILE A 274 -29.80 23.86 -4.63
CA ILE A 274 -29.42 22.56 -5.24
C ILE A 274 -29.71 22.57 -6.73
N CYS A 275 -30.90 22.98 -7.17
CA CYS A 275 -31.23 23.09 -8.59
C CYS A 275 -30.29 24.07 -9.31
N ALA A 276 -29.93 25.19 -8.69
CA ALA A 276 -28.93 26.11 -9.24
C ALA A 276 -27.57 25.44 -9.43
N ARG A 277 -27.11 24.70 -8.42
CA ARG A 277 -25.83 23.99 -8.48
C ARG A 277 -25.81 22.87 -9.52
N VAL A 278 -26.92 22.15 -9.70
CA VAL A 278 -27.08 21.17 -10.79
C VAL A 278 -26.96 21.83 -12.17
N ARG A 279 -27.51 23.04 -12.35
CA ARG A 279 -27.36 23.82 -13.58
C ARG A 279 -25.91 24.24 -13.84
N GLU A 280 -25.20 24.69 -12.81
CA GLU A 280 -23.77 25.03 -12.92
C GLU A 280 -22.90 23.84 -13.32
N LEU A 281 -23.29 22.63 -12.93
CA LEU A 281 -22.61 21.39 -13.32
C LEU A 281 -23.02 20.89 -14.72
N GLY A 282 -23.79 21.68 -15.49
CA GLY A 282 -24.13 21.39 -16.89
C GLY A 282 -25.43 20.61 -17.11
N HIS A 283 -26.27 20.44 -16.08
CA HIS A 283 -27.52 19.67 -16.17
C HIS A 283 -28.76 20.55 -15.96
N PRO A 284 -29.84 20.40 -16.76
CA PRO A 284 -31.04 21.23 -16.62
C PRO A 284 -31.80 20.89 -15.34
N ALA A 285 -32.10 21.87 -14.50
CA ALA A 285 -32.98 21.77 -13.33
C ALA A 285 -33.64 23.13 -13.08
N GLY A 286 -34.94 23.26 -13.37
CA GLY A 286 -35.68 24.52 -13.31
C GLY A 286 -36.59 24.69 -12.08
N PRO A 287 -37.40 25.76 -12.04
CA PRO A 287 -38.36 26.02 -10.97
C PRO A 287 -39.45 24.95 -10.86
N GLY A 288 -39.79 24.28 -11.97
CA GLY A 288 -40.78 23.19 -11.98
C GLY A 288 -40.29 22.00 -11.15
N GLU A 289 -39.05 21.56 -11.38
CA GLU A 289 -38.43 20.49 -10.58
C GLU A 289 -38.25 20.92 -9.12
N ALA A 290 -37.85 22.17 -8.86
CA ALA A 290 -37.73 22.68 -7.49
C ALA A 290 -39.07 22.64 -6.72
N ARG A 291 -40.17 23.06 -7.37
CA ARG A 291 -41.51 22.99 -6.79
C ARG A 291 -41.95 21.55 -6.53
N GLU A 292 -41.63 20.64 -7.45
CA GLU A 292 -41.98 19.23 -7.33
C GLU A 292 -41.19 18.53 -6.22
N VAL A 293 -39.89 18.83 -6.07
CA VAL A 293 -39.08 18.37 -4.93
C VAL A 293 -39.69 18.84 -3.61
N LEU A 294 -40.03 20.12 -3.48
CA LEU A 294 -40.61 20.66 -2.24
C LEU A 294 -41.96 20.02 -1.93
N ARG A 295 -42.84 19.92 -2.93
CA ARG A 295 -44.14 19.25 -2.79
C ARG A 295 -43.97 17.82 -2.29
N LEU A 296 -43.08 17.06 -2.92
CA LEU A 296 -42.81 15.67 -2.54
C LEU A 296 -42.24 15.58 -1.12
N ALA A 297 -41.31 16.44 -0.73
CA ALA A 297 -40.76 16.45 0.63
C ALA A 297 -41.84 16.70 1.68
N VAL A 298 -42.74 17.67 1.45
CA VAL A 298 -43.86 17.99 2.34
C VAL A 298 -44.88 16.85 2.40
N ASP A 299 -45.20 16.24 1.26
CA ASP A 299 -46.15 15.12 1.21
C ASP A 299 -45.58 13.88 1.91
N LEU A 300 -44.28 13.59 1.75
CA LEU A 300 -43.59 12.54 2.51
C LEU A 300 -43.62 12.81 4.03
N ALA A 301 -43.41 14.06 4.44
CA ALA A 301 -43.49 14.46 5.84
C ALA A 301 -44.88 14.17 6.42
N ARG A 302 -45.94 14.57 5.71
CA ARG A 302 -47.34 14.33 6.09
C ARG A 302 -47.68 12.85 6.16
N LEU A 303 -47.27 12.07 5.16
CA LEU A 303 -47.49 10.62 5.13
C LEU A 303 -46.84 9.92 6.32
N ARG A 304 -45.76 10.48 6.86
CA ARG A 304 -45.02 9.94 8.00
C ARG A 304 -45.33 10.65 9.32
N GLY A 305 -46.40 11.44 9.37
CA GLY A 305 -46.87 12.11 10.59
C GLY A 305 -45.93 13.19 11.15
N LEU A 306 -45.09 13.82 10.32
CA LEU A 306 -44.22 14.91 10.75
C LEU A 306 -44.90 16.28 10.61
N PRO A 307 -44.53 17.25 11.47
CA PRO A 307 -45.00 18.63 11.37
C PRO A 307 -44.42 19.39 10.17
N ALA A 308 -43.22 19.03 9.71
CA ALA A 308 -42.49 19.67 8.61
C ALA A 308 -41.54 18.64 7.94
N PRO A 309 -41.05 18.89 6.70
CA PRO A 309 -40.08 18.00 6.07
C PRO A 309 -38.75 17.97 6.84
N GLY A 310 -38.31 16.76 7.21
CA GLY A 310 -37.00 16.52 7.78
C GLY A 310 -35.91 16.32 6.71
N ARG A 311 -34.67 16.12 7.16
CA ARG A 311 -33.51 15.85 6.28
C ARG A 311 -33.76 14.65 5.35
N GLY A 312 -34.34 13.58 5.88
CA GLY A 312 -34.64 12.36 5.13
C GLY A 312 -35.65 12.60 4.01
N GLU A 313 -36.75 13.31 4.30
CA GLU A 313 -37.75 13.69 3.29
C GLU A 313 -37.17 14.58 2.19
N LEU A 314 -36.30 15.53 2.56
CA LEU A 314 -35.63 16.41 1.61
C LEU A 314 -34.69 15.64 0.67
N VAL A 315 -33.80 14.82 1.21
CA VAL A 315 -32.82 14.05 0.42
C VAL A 315 -33.53 13.08 -0.52
N GLU A 316 -34.57 12.40 -0.03
CA GLU A 316 -35.38 11.49 -0.84
C GLU A 316 -36.09 12.23 -1.96
N ALA A 317 -36.74 13.36 -1.67
CA ALA A 317 -37.42 14.12 -2.71
C ALA A 317 -36.45 14.65 -3.78
N VAL A 318 -35.27 15.12 -3.37
CA VAL A 318 -34.19 15.54 -4.27
C VAL A 318 -33.74 14.37 -5.16
N GLN A 319 -33.53 13.19 -4.57
CA GLN A 319 -33.14 12.00 -5.32
C GLN A 319 -34.24 11.55 -6.29
N THR A 320 -35.49 11.47 -5.84
CA THR A 320 -36.61 11.02 -6.67
C THR A 320 -36.85 11.94 -7.86
N VAL A 321 -36.85 13.26 -7.65
CA VAL A 321 -37.22 14.20 -8.72
C VAL A 321 -36.03 14.57 -9.59
N LEU A 322 -34.83 14.81 -9.04
CA LEU A 322 -33.72 15.38 -9.82
C LEU A 322 -32.84 14.33 -10.51
N THR A 323 -32.85 13.07 -10.09
CA THR A 323 -31.95 12.04 -10.67
C THR A 323 -32.49 11.42 -11.96
N HIS A 324 -33.79 11.56 -12.23
CA HIS A 324 -34.48 11.00 -13.41
C HIS A 324 -34.28 9.49 -13.58
N ALA A 325 -34.21 8.73 -12.47
CA ALA A 325 -33.94 7.29 -12.47
C ALA A 325 -32.57 6.86 -13.03
N GLU A 326 -31.60 7.78 -13.11
CA GLU A 326 -30.21 7.50 -13.53
C GLU A 326 -29.22 7.66 -12.36
N PRO A 327 -29.20 6.74 -11.37
CA PRO A 327 -28.42 6.90 -10.15
C PRO A 327 -26.90 6.96 -10.37
N LEU A 328 -26.38 6.23 -11.38
CA LEU A 328 -24.94 6.20 -11.70
C LEU A 328 -24.51 7.29 -12.71
N GLY A 329 -25.47 7.92 -13.39
CA GLY A 329 -25.25 9.02 -14.33
C GLY A 329 -25.53 10.36 -13.65
N ARG A 330 -26.69 10.94 -13.96
CA ARG A 330 -27.17 12.21 -13.39
C ARG A 330 -27.21 12.21 -11.86
N GLY A 331 -27.45 11.05 -11.24
CA GLY A 331 -27.42 10.88 -9.79
C GLY A 331 -26.12 11.34 -9.12
N ARG A 332 -24.96 11.16 -9.77
CA ARG A 332 -23.66 11.64 -9.24
C ARG A 332 -23.58 13.16 -9.21
N VAL A 333 -24.16 13.83 -10.20
CA VAL A 333 -24.22 15.29 -10.28
C VAL A 333 -25.15 15.86 -9.22
N VAL A 334 -26.33 15.25 -9.06
CA VAL A 334 -27.28 15.64 -8.00
C VAL A 334 -26.67 15.41 -6.62
N ALA A 335 -26.00 14.28 -6.39
CA ALA A 335 -25.31 14.00 -5.13
C ALA A 335 -24.19 15.03 -4.85
N ARG A 336 -23.39 15.39 -5.86
CA ARG A 336 -22.36 16.44 -5.72
C ARG A 336 -22.98 17.80 -5.43
N ALA A 337 -24.03 18.20 -6.14
CA ALA A 337 -24.74 19.46 -5.93
C ALA A 337 -25.40 19.53 -4.55
N ALA A 338 -26.05 18.45 -4.13
CA ALA A 338 -26.62 18.31 -2.79
C ALA A 338 -25.53 18.38 -1.73
N GLY A 339 -24.39 17.69 -1.90
CA GLY A 339 -23.24 17.79 -1.01
C GLY A 339 -22.70 19.21 -0.87
N ASP A 340 -22.45 19.91 -2.00
CA ASP A 340 -21.96 21.29 -2.00
C ASP A 340 -22.90 22.25 -1.24
N VAL A 341 -24.22 22.08 -1.38
CA VAL A 341 -25.23 22.99 -0.82
C VAL A 341 -25.59 22.63 0.62
N LEU A 342 -25.84 21.34 0.90
CA LEU A 342 -26.31 20.86 2.19
C LEU A 342 -25.18 20.80 3.24
N VAL A 343 -23.93 20.63 2.81
CA VAL A 343 -22.77 20.76 3.72
C VAL A 343 -22.46 22.23 3.96
N GLY A 344 -22.45 23.05 2.90
CA GLY A 344 -22.11 24.47 3.00
C GLY A 344 -20.61 24.74 3.14
N ARG A 345 -20.24 26.03 3.20
CA ARG A 345 -18.84 26.50 3.22
C ARG A 345 -18.53 27.42 4.41
N ARG A 346 -19.39 27.44 5.44
CA ARG A 346 -19.18 28.31 6.60
C ARG A 346 -17.94 27.88 7.39
N THR A 347 -17.17 28.86 7.82
CA THR A 347 -15.95 28.71 8.62
C THR A 347 -16.03 29.64 9.83
N GLY A 348 -15.55 29.17 10.98
CA GLY A 348 -15.59 29.97 12.20
C GLY A 348 -14.46 30.99 12.29
N VAL A 349 -14.65 31.94 13.20
CA VAL A 349 -13.70 33.01 13.52
C VAL A 349 -13.58 33.10 15.03
N LEU A 350 -12.34 33.12 15.53
CA LEU A 350 -12.07 33.25 16.96
C LEU A 350 -12.31 34.69 17.43
N ALA A 351 -12.79 34.85 18.66
CA ALA A 351 -12.95 36.16 19.27
C ALA A 351 -11.60 36.89 19.46
N PRO A 352 -11.58 38.23 19.35
CA PRO A 352 -10.38 39.02 19.65
C PRO A 352 -9.84 38.73 21.06
N GLY A 353 -8.51 38.58 21.18
CA GLY A 353 -7.87 38.29 22.47
C GLY A 353 -7.87 36.83 22.90
N THR A 354 -8.39 35.90 22.07
CA THR A 354 -8.23 34.45 22.28
C THR A 354 -6.74 34.09 22.33
N PRO A 355 -6.25 33.36 23.36
CA PRO A 355 -4.86 32.94 23.48
C PRO A 355 -4.39 32.14 22.25
N ARG A 356 -3.18 32.44 21.75
CA ARG A 356 -2.57 31.75 20.61
C ARG A 356 -1.17 31.25 20.98
N SER A 357 -0.78 30.08 20.49
CA SER A 357 0.60 29.61 20.65
C SER A 357 1.57 30.53 19.89
N GLY A 358 2.80 30.70 20.40
CA GLY A 358 3.80 31.54 19.72
C GLY A 358 4.20 31.04 18.33
N LEU A 359 4.11 29.71 18.10
CA LEU A 359 4.44 29.09 16.82
C LEU A 359 3.39 29.38 15.73
N ALA A 360 2.11 29.49 16.08
CA ALA A 360 1.06 29.67 15.08
C ALA A 360 1.19 30.98 14.27
N PRO A 361 1.34 32.17 14.88
CA PRO A 361 1.61 33.42 14.16
C PRO A 361 2.93 33.39 13.39
N ALA A 362 3.95 32.68 13.89
CA ALA A 362 5.23 32.53 13.20
C ALA A 362 5.07 31.72 11.91
N VAL A 363 4.28 30.64 11.93
CA VAL A 363 3.97 29.83 10.74
C VAL A 363 3.11 30.62 9.75
N GLU A 364 2.07 31.33 10.21
CA GLU A 364 1.24 32.19 9.34
C GLU A 364 2.08 33.23 8.60
N SER A 365 2.98 33.90 9.32
CA SER A 365 3.92 34.86 8.74
C SER A 365 4.88 34.19 7.74
N LEU A 366 5.36 32.99 8.05
CA LEU A 366 6.25 32.22 7.18
C LEU A 366 5.56 31.79 5.89
N VAL A 367 4.35 31.20 5.95
CA VAL A 367 3.62 30.75 4.75
C VAL A 367 3.21 31.94 3.88
N ALA A 368 2.82 33.06 4.48
CA ALA A 368 2.55 34.30 3.75
C ALA A 368 3.80 34.82 3.02
N ALA A 369 4.96 34.86 3.71
CA ALA A 369 6.23 35.27 3.11
C ALA A 369 6.67 34.34 1.96
N LEU A 370 6.37 33.04 2.07
CA LEU A 370 6.68 32.03 1.04
C LEU A 370 5.61 31.91 -0.07
N ARG A 371 4.53 32.71 0.02
CA ARG A 371 3.37 32.67 -0.89
C ARG A 371 2.76 31.28 -0.98
N LEU A 372 2.60 30.62 0.17
CA LEU A 372 1.93 29.33 0.31
C LEU A 372 0.52 29.53 0.92
N PRO A 373 -0.41 28.57 0.76
CA PRO A 373 -1.75 28.64 1.35
C PRO A 373 -1.72 28.92 2.85
N GLY A 374 -2.44 29.96 3.28
CA GLY A 374 -2.58 30.36 4.69
C GLY A 374 -4.03 30.29 5.16
N PRO A 375 -4.34 30.77 6.38
CA PRO A 375 -5.70 30.77 6.93
C PRO A 375 -6.76 31.39 6.00
N ASP A 376 -6.40 32.46 5.29
CA ASP A 376 -7.29 33.19 4.38
C ASP A 376 -7.43 32.55 2.99
N SER A 377 -6.68 31.48 2.71
CA SER A 377 -6.62 30.79 1.42
C SER A 377 -6.45 29.27 1.59
N PRO A 378 -7.46 28.55 2.09
CA PRO A 378 -7.33 27.14 2.47
C PRO A 378 -7.35 26.14 1.30
N GLU A 379 -7.52 26.60 0.05
CA GLU A 379 -7.63 25.71 -1.10
C GLU A 379 -6.32 24.91 -1.32
N PRO A 380 -6.41 23.59 -1.57
CA PRO A 380 -5.23 22.77 -1.85
C PRO A 380 -4.50 23.24 -3.12
N VAL A 381 -3.18 23.37 -3.02
CA VAL A 381 -2.30 23.76 -4.15
C VAL A 381 -1.27 22.66 -4.38
N SER A 382 -1.17 22.19 -5.63
CA SER A 382 -0.08 21.32 -6.06
C SER A 382 1.10 22.15 -6.55
N LEU A 383 2.27 21.92 -5.96
CA LEU A 383 3.53 22.63 -6.21
C LEU A 383 4.55 21.68 -6.82
N ARG A 384 5.33 22.18 -7.77
CA ARG A 384 6.57 21.56 -8.23
C ARG A 384 7.72 22.50 -7.87
N LEU A 385 8.63 22.04 -7.01
CA LEU A 385 9.74 22.85 -6.52
C LEU A 385 11.04 22.46 -7.23
N ASP A 386 11.88 23.44 -7.53
CA ASP A 386 13.25 23.26 -8.06
C ASP A 386 14.25 23.95 -7.10
N PRO A 387 14.56 23.32 -5.95
CA PRO A 387 15.27 23.95 -4.84
C PRO A 387 16.69 24.38 -5.17
N LEU A 388 17.34 23.67 -6.10
CA LEU A 388 18.74 23.94 -6.47
C LEU A 388 18.86 25.13 -7.43
N ARG A 389 17.76 25.56 -8.06
CA ARG A 389 17.75 26.69 -9.01
C ARG A 389 17.03 27.93 -8.49
N SER A 390 16.15 27.77 -7.50
CA SER A 390 15.28 28.84 -7.00
C SER A 390 15.42 28.95 -5.48
N GLU A 391 15.96 30.08 -5.00
CA GLU A 391 16.11 30.35 -3.56
C GLU A 391 14.74 30.35 -2.84
N LEU A 392 13.69 30.81 -3.52
CA LEU A 392 12.33 30.75 -2.98
C LEU A 392 11.85 29.30 -2.81
N ASP A 393 12.13 28.43 -3.79
CA ASP A 393 11.73 27.03 -3.72
C ASP A 393 12.59 26.24 -2.72
N ALA A 394 13.86 26.60 -2.55
CA ALA A 394 14.70 26.10 -1.46
C ALA A 394 14.10 26.43 -0.08
N ARG A 395 13.71 27.69 0.13
CA ARG A 395 13.06 28.11 1.38
C ARG A 395 11.71 27.46 1.61
N ARG A 396 10.93 27.23 0.54
CA ARG A 396 9.67 26.46 0.60
C ARG A 396 9.93 25.02 1.00
N GLU A 397 10.85 24.33 0.32
CA GLU A 397 11.17 22.93 0.64
C GLU A 397 11.59 22.76 2.09
N VAL A 398 12.53 23.59 2.58
CA VAL A 398 12.97 23.56 3.98
C VAL A 398 11.79 23.80 4.95
N ALA A 399 10.90 24.76 4.66
CA ALA A 399 9.74 25.02 5.50
C ALA A 399 8.76 23.82 5.53
N LEU A 400 8.49 23.20 4.38
CA LEU A 400 7.62 22.03 4.29
C LEU A 400 8.22 20.84 5.05
N ARG A 401 9.52 20.57 4.90
CA ARG A 401 10.24 19.51 5.63
C ARG A 401 10.16 19.71 7.15
N ARG A 402 10.37 20.95 7.63
CA ARG A 402 10.27 21.27 9.06
C ARG A 402 8.85 21.02 9.60
N LEU A 403 7.81 21.41 8.86
CA LEU A 403 6.42 21.16 9.25
C LEU A 403 6.11 19.65 9.28
N THR A 404 6.63 18.88 8.32
CA THR A 404 6.50 17.40 8.30
C THR A 404 7.16 16.76 9.51
N VAL A 405 8.38 17.17 9.88
CA VAL A 405 9.09 16.64 11.08
C VAL A 405 8.36 16.97 12.37
N LEU A 406 7.69 18.14 12.42
CA LEU A 406 6.84 18.54 13.53
C LEU A 406 5.52 17.76 13.61
N GLY A 407 5.17 17.00 12.58
CA GLY A 407 3.86 16.32 12.50
C GLY A 407 2.71 17.27 12.20
N VAL A 408 2.99 18.46 11.64
CA VAL A 408 1.96 19.43 11.27
C VAL A 408 1.34 19.01 9.94
N THR A 409 0.03 18.78 9.93
CA THR A 409 -0.72 18.31 8.75
C THR A 409 -0.96 19.47 7.77
N TYR A 410 0.08 19.88 7.05
CA TYR A 410 0.04 20.99 6.09
C TYR A 410 0.39 20.57 4.66
N ALA A 411 1.32 19.61 4.53
CA ALA A 411 1.95 19.28 3.27
C ALA A 411 2.17 17.78 3.12
N GLU A 412 1.92 17.27 1.92
CA GLU A 412 2.16 15.89 1.53
C GLU A 412 3.07 15.84 0.29
N GLU A 413 4.15 15.07 0.36
CA GLU A 413 5.07 14.88 -0.75
C GLU A 413 4.59 13.75 -1.67
N THR A 414 4.57 14.01 -2.98
CA THR A 414 4.26 12.99 -3.99
C THR A 414 5.55 12.46 -4.60
N ALA A 415 5.75 11.14 -4.54
CA ALA A 415 6.95 10.51 -5.09
C ALA A 415 7.12 10.80 -6.59
N THR A 416 8.30 11.27 -6.98
CA THR A 416 8.71 11.50 -8.36
C THR A 416 9.95 10.68 -8.69
N THR A 417 9.91 9.93 -9.79
CA THR A 417 11.09 9.26 -10.34
C THR A 417 11.74 10.15 -11.40
N GLY A 418 13.05 10.39 -11.30
CA GLY A 418 13.79 11.12 -12.32
C GLY A 418 13.87 10.35 -13.64
N VAL A 419 14.18 11.07 -14.72
CA VAL A 419 14.40 10.47 -16.04
C VAL A 419 15.63 9.54 -15.97
N GLY A 420 15.51 8.32 -16.48
CA GLY A 420 16.60 7.33 -16.45
C GLY A 420 16.80 6.62 -15.12
N GLY A 421 15.91 6.79 -14.13
CA GLY A 421 15.99 6.11 -12.84
C GLY A 421 16.94 6.79 -11.83
N GLY A 422 17.38 8.02 -12.10
CA GLY A 422 18.11 8.85 -11.13
C GLY A 422 17.19 9.63 -10.18
N ASP A 423 17.78 10.21 -9.13
CA ASP A 423 17.10 11.09 -8.17
C ASP A 423 16.42 12.26 -8.89
N ALA A 424 15.16 12.54 -8.52
CA ALA A 424 14.42 13.66 -9.09
C ALA A 424 14.97 14.98 -8.54
N LEU A 425 15.58 15.80 -9.40
CA LEU A 425 16.05 17.16 -9.07
C LEU A 425 14.92 18.14 -8.69
N THR A 426 13.66 17.73 -8.88
CA THR A 426 12.46 18.52 -8.52
C THR A 426 11.54 17.69 -7.64
N THR A 427 11.07 18.30 -6.54
CA THR A 427 10.09 17.69 -5.63
C THR A 427 8.66 18.14 -6.01
N ARG A 428 7.66 17.31 -5.67
CA ARG A 428 6.24 17.63 -5.86
C ARG A 428 5.51 17.55 -4.53
N TRP A 429 4.75 18.59 -4.22
CA TRP A 429 4.04 18.73 -2.97
C TRP A 429 2.59 19.09 -3.21
N THR A 430 1.69 18.58 -2.36
CA THR A 430 0.34 19.09 -2.21
C THR A 430 0.26 19.78 -0.86
N VAL A 431 -0.09 21.07 -0.85
CA VAL A 431 -0.15 21.88 0.38
C VAL A 431 -1.55 22.43 0.58
N ALA A 432 -2.05 22.41 1.82
CA ALA A 432 -3.36 22.95 2.16
C ALA A 432 -3.38 23.44 3.60
N TRP A 433 -3.93 24.63 3.84
CA TRP A 433 -4.18 25.09 5.21
C TRP A 433 -5.49 24.52 5.71
N THR A 434 -5.43 23.61 6.68
CA THR A 434 -6.61 22.96 7.26
C THR A 434 -6.73 23.30 8.75
N PRO A 435 -7.91 23.12 9.35
CA PRO A 435 -8.07 23.16 10.81
C PRO A 435 -7.18 22.17 11.56
N ALA A 436 -6.83 21.02 10.96
CA ALA A 436 -5.83 20.11 11.51
C ALA A 436 -4.44 20.77 11.54
N THR A 437 -4.07 21.55 10.51
CA THR A 437 -2.88 22.40 10.55
C THR A 437 -2.94 23.36 11.73
N ALA A 438 -4.03 24.13 11.88
CA ALA A 438 -4.16 25.11 12.95
C ALA A 438 -4.09 24.49 14.36
N ALA A 439 -4.62 23.28 14.54
CA ALA A 439 -4.64 22.58 15.83
C ALA A 439 -3.34 21.86 16.20
N THR A 440 -2.55 21.43 15.21
CA THR A 440 -1.24 20.81 15.45
C THR A 440 -0.17 21.84 15.78
N LEU A 441 -0.35 23.11 15.40
CA LEU A 441 0.61 24.19 15.67
C LEU A 441 0.82 24.49 17.18
N PRO A 442 -0.21 24.58 18.04
CA PRO A 442 -0.02 24.69 19.49
C PRO A 442 0.79 23.54 20.09
N VAL A 443 0.53 22.30 19.66
CA VAL A 443 1.26 21.11 20.12
C VAL A 443 2.73 21.17 19.67
N ALA A 444 2.97 21.47 18.40
CA ALA A 444 4.33 21.66 17.88
C ALA A 444 5.08 22.81 18.58
N GLY A 445 4.34 23.81 19.09
CA GLY A 445 4.88 24.94 19.85
C GLY A 445 5.58 24.56 21.15
N MET A 446 5.32 23.37 21.71
CA MET A 446 6.03 22.87 22.91
C MET A 446 7.54 22.74 22.67
N TRP A 447 7.95 22.53 21.41
CA TRP A 447 9.34 22.33 21.02
C TRP A 447 10.06 23.64 20.69
N GLY A 448 9.33 24.74 20.48
CA GLY A 448 9.91 26.04 20.16
C GLY A 448 8.91 27.06 19.63
N ALA A 449 9.26 28.35 19.76
CA ALA A 449 8.42 29.47 19.33
C ALA A 449 8.51 29.78 17.82
N THR A 450 9.50 29.21 17.11
CA THR A 450 9.66 29.33 15.66
C THR A 450 9.75 27.93 15.04
N VAL A 451 9.42 27.80 13.76
CA VAL A 451 9.43 26.51 13.04
C VAL A 451 10.79 25.82 13.10
N GLU A 452 11.87 26.60 13.02
CA GLU A 452 13.24 26.10 13.11
C GLU A 452 13.57 25.54 14.49
N LEU A 453 13.31 26.33 15.54
CA LEU A 453 13.56 25.91 16.93
C LEU A 453 12.70 24.71 17.30
N ALA A 454 11.44 24.70 16.87
CA ALA A 454 10.53 23.60 17.10
C ALA A 454 11.00 22.31 16.42
N ALA A 455 11.41 22.36 15.15
CA ALA A 455 11.94 21.19 14.44
C ALA A 455 13.22 20.67 15.10
N PHE A 456 14.13 21.56 15.50
CA PHE A 456 15.33 21.20 16.26
C PHE A 456 14.99 20.53 17.59
N GLY A 457 14.08 21.13 18.38
CA GLY A 457 13.63 20.60 19.66
C GLY A 457 12.98 19.21 19.51
N ARG A 458 12.16 19.02 18.46
CA ARG A 458 11.51 17.74 18.17
C ARG A 458 12.52 16.63 17.83
N LEU A 459 13.48 16.90 16.96
CA LEU A 459 14.54 15.93 16.62
C LEU A 459 15.42 15.61 17.83
N ARG A 460 15.75 16.63 18.65
CA ARG A 460 16.49 16.43 19.91
C ARG A 460 15.75 15.49 20.87
N ALA A 461 14.44 15.64 21.00
CA ALA A 461 13.61 14.78 21.85
C ALA A 461 13.54 13.35 21.31
N ARG A 462 13.30 13.17 19.98
CA ARG A 462 13.29 11.84 19.33
C ARG A 462 14.57 11.06 19.60
N ARG A 463 15.73 11.74 19.52
CA ARG A 463 17.04 11.17 19.82
C ARG A 463 17.17 10.67 21.27
N GLY A 464 16.51 11.32 22.23
CA GLY A 464 16.56 10.94 23.66
C GLY A 464 15.59 9.81 24.04
N GLU A 465 14.53 9.61 23.27
CA GLU A 465 13.45 8.65 23.57
C GLU A 465 13.70 7.22 23.06
N ARG A 466 14.62 7.02 22.10
CA ARG A 466 14.77 5.77 21.34
C ARG A 466 16.16 5.16 21.44
N GLU A 467 16.22 3.83 21.30
CA GLU A 467 17.47 3.12 21.12
C GLU A 467 18.09 3.46 19.75
N GLN A 468 19.41 3.72 19.73
CA GLN A 468 20.13 4.20 18.56
C GLN A 468 20.41 3.06 17.57
N THR A 469 19.39 2.66 16.82
CA THR A 469 19.54 1.72 15.69
C THR A 469 20.06 2.43 14.43
N PRO A 470 20.80 1.75 13.54
CA PRO A 470 21.30 2.34 12.29
C PRO A 470 20.23 3.07 11.47
N GLY A 471 19.09 2.40 11.23
CA GLY A 471 17.99 2.99 10.49
C GLY A 471 17.36 4.20 11.19
N ALA A 472 17.33 4.26 12.52
CA ALA A 472 16.83 5.43 13.24
C ALA A 472 17.79 6.62 13.12
N VAL A 473 19.09 6.39 13.35
CA VAL A 473 20.13 7.42 13.21
C VAL A 473 20.17 7.97 11.80
N LEU A 474 20.12 7.11 10.78
CA LEU A 474 20.09 7.52 9.37
C LEU A 474 18.84 8.36 9.05
N ARG A 475 17.65 7.94 9.51
CA ARG A 475 16.41 8.70 9.29
C ARG A 475 16.48 10.09 9.93
N ASP A 476 16.90 10.18 11.18
CA ASP A 476 17.00 11.46 11.87
C ASP A 476 18.07 12.36 11.23
N LEU A 477 19.18 11.79 10.75
CA LEU A 477 20.22 12.53 10.01
C LEU A 477 19.71 13.07 8.67
N VAL A 478 18.94 12.28 7.92
CA VAL A 478 18.27 12.73 6.69
C VAL A 478 17.27 13.84 7.01
N ASP A 479 16.39 13.64 8.01
CA ASP A 479 15.38 14.62 8.41
C ASP A 479 16.04 15.95 8.84
N ALA A 480 17.10 15.90 9.65
CA ALA A 480 17.84 17.08 10.08
C ALA A 480 18.51 17.82 8.91
N SER A 481 19.07 17.07 7.95
CA SER A 481 19.71 17.62 6.76
C SER A 481 18.69 18.30 5.84
N LEU A 482 17.55 17.67 5.58
CA LEU A 482 16.47 18.23 4.75
C LEU A 482 15.74 19.39 5.45
N CYS A 483 15.75 19.44 6.78
CA CYS A 483 15.21 20.57 7.55
C CYS A 483 16.16 21.78 7.61
N GLY A 484 17.37 21.72 7.04
CA GLY A 484 18.31 22.84 7.12
C GLY A 484 18.72 23.16 8.56
N LEU A 485 19.11 22.15 9.34
CA LEU A 485 19.45 22.28 10.77
C LEU A 485 20.91 21.88 11.03
N PRO A 486 21.92 22.69 10.64
CA PRO A 486 23.33 22.30 10.65
C PRO A 486 23.84 21.86 12.04
N ALA A 487 23.40 22.53 13.10
CA ALA A 487 23.79 22.16 14.47
C ALA A 487 23.23 20.78 14.91
N MET A 488 22.08 20.36 14.39
CA MET A 488 21.54 19.01 14.67
C MET A 488 22.21 17.96 13.78
N VAL A 489 22.51 18.32 12.53
CA VAL A 489 23.26 17.47 11.59
C VAL A 489 24.62 17.09 12.18
N ASP A 490 25.37 18.05 12.73
CA ASP A 490 26.66 17.80 13.40
C ASP A 490 26.56 16.76 14.53
N VAL A 491 25.55 16.90 15.40
CA VAL A 491 25.29 15.93 16.48
C VAL A 491 24.99 14.53 15.94
N LEU A 492 24.16 14.44 14.90
CA LEU A 492 23.74 13.17 14.32
C LEU A 492 24.83 12.53 13.45
N LEU A 493 25.76 13.31 12.90
CA LEU A 493 26.97 12.80 12.24
C LEU A 493 27.88 12.10 13.26
N GLY A 494 27.97 12.61 14.49
CA GLY A 494 28.66 11.94 15.61
C GLY A 494 28.04 10.59 15.98
N ASP A 495 26.71 10.52 16.04
CA ASP A 495 26.00 9.26 16.27
C ASP A 495 26.21 8.28 15.10
N ALA A 496 26.11 8.78 13.86
CA ALA A 496 26.30 7.99 12.65
C ALA A 496 27.71 7.39 12.57
N ALA A 497 28.74 8.15 12.95
CA ALA A 497 30.13 7.68 13.03
C ALA A 497 30.31 6.51 14.01
N THR A 498 29.48 6.42 15.04
CA THR A 498 29.57 5.36 16.06
C THR A 498 28.71 4.14 15.69
N VAL A 499 27.47 4.38 15.26
CA VAL A 499 26.45 3.33 15.09
C VAL A 499 26.55 2.65 13.73
N LEU A 500 26.73 3.42 12.64
CA LEU A 500 26.63 2.85 11.29
C LEU A 500 27.76 1.87 10.96
N PRO A 501 29.05 2.15 11.24
CA PRO A 501 30.14 1.24 10.86
C PRO A 501 30.05 -0.15 11.50
N SER A 502 29.43 -0.24 12.68
CA SER A 502 29.40 -1.48 13.49
C SER A 502 28.19 -2.36 13.22
N SER A 503 27.06 -1.78 12.77
CA SER A 503 25.77 -2.47 12.76
C SER A 503 24.87 -2.21 11.54
N ALA A 504 25.20 -1.23 10.69
CA ALA A 504 24.40 -0.93 9.51
C ALA A 504 24.54 -1.99 8.40
N THR A 505 23.45 -2.21 7.68
CA THR A 505 23.42 -2.99 6.44
C THR A 505 24.12 -2.24 5.30
N LEU A 506 24.49 -2.95 4.22
CA LEU A 506 25.09 -2.30 3.04
C LEU A 506 24.20 -1.16 2.49
N ARG A 507 22.88 -1.36 2.46
CA ARG A 507 21.93 -0.36 1.94
C ARG A 507 21.87 0.90 2.82
N GLU A 508 21.91 0.75 4.13
CA GLU A 508 21.95 1.88 5.07
C GLU A 508 23.28 2.64 4.96
N LEU A 509 24.40 1.92 4.78
CA LEU A 509 25.71 2.54 4.57
C LEU A 509 25.78 3.33 3.26
N LEU A 510 25.23 2.78 2.18
CA LEU A 510 25.14 3.47 0.89
C LEU A 510 24.23 4.69 0.95
N ALA A 511 23.06 4.58 1.56
CA ALA A 511 22.15 5.71 1.75
C ALA A 511 22.80 6.83 2.60
N ALA A 512 23.59 6.47 3.62
CA ALA A 512 24.37 7.43 4.38
C ALA A 512 25.45 8.10 3.51
N LEU A 513 26.21 7.32 2.73
CA LEU A 513 27.24 7.84 1.83
C LEU A 513 26.65 8.78 0.76
N ASP A 514 25.52 8.44 0.17
CA ASP A 514 24.80 9.28 -0.79
C ASP A 514 24.31 10.59 -0.18
N LEU A 515 23.90 10.57 1.10
CA LEU A 515 23.58 11.79 1.83
C LEU A 515 24.84 12.66 2.02
N LEU A 516 25.96 12.06 2.41
CA LEU A 516 27.22 12.79 2.57
C LEU A 516 27.71 13.39 1.24
N ASP A 517 27.56 12.68 0.12
CA ASP A 517 27.90 13.18 -1.21
C ASP A 517 27.00 14.34 -1.62
N ARG A 518 25.69 14.24 -1.36
CA ARG A 518 24.74 15.33 -1.59
C ARG A 518 25.05 16.56 -0.73
N LEU A 519 25.45 16.38 0.52
CA LEU A 519 25.88 17.47 1.40
C LEU A 519 27.16 18.14 0.88
N ARG A 520 28.19 17.37 0.50
CA ARG A 520 29.43 17.93 -0.10
C ARG A 520 29.16 18.68 -1.39
N ALA A 521 28.24 18.18 -2.22
CA ALA A 521 27.87 18.82 -3.48
C ALA A 521 26.95 20.05 -3.30
N GLY A 522 26.47 20.34 -2.08
CA GLY A 522 25.50 21.40 -1.83
C GLY A 522 24.12 21.10 -2.45
N HIS A 523 23.79 19.82 -2.66
CA HIS A 523 22.51 19.37 -3.21
C HIS A 523 21.41 19.22 -2.15
N VAL A 524 21.67 19.65 -0.92
CA VAL A 524 20.71 19.65 0.19
C VAL A 524 20.37 21.11 0.54
N PRO A 525 19.18 21.60 0.19
CA PRO A 525 18.80 22.99 0.47
C PRO A 525 18.84 23.32 1.96
N GLY A 526 19.46 24.44 2.32
CA GLY A 526 19.49 24.95 3.70
C GLY A 526 20.51 24.29 4.64
N THR A 527 21.24 23.25 4.21
CA THR A 527 22.34 22.66 4.98
C THR A 527 23.65 22.86 4.22
N PRO A 528 24.58 23.69 4.73
CA PRO A 528 25.86 23.91 4.06
C PRO A 528 26.75 22.67 4.15
N GLY A 529 27.63 22.47 3.17
CA GLY A 529 28.50 21.28 3.10
C GLY A 529 29.65 21.27 4.11
N ASP A 530 29.96 22.42 4.72
CA ASP A 530 30.99 22.59 5.76
C ASP A 530 30.65 21.89 7.09
N VAL A 531 29.39 21.47 7.28
CA VAL A 531 28.99 20.59 8.42
C VAL A 531 29.78 19.28 8.45
N LEU A 532 30.38 18.88 7.33
CA LEU A 532 31.18 17.66 7.23
C LEU A 532 32.63 17.85 7.71
N ASP A 533 33.09 19.10 7.90
CA ASP A 533 34.47 19.40 8.32
C ASP A 533 34.77 18.87 9.74
N GLY A 534 33.74 18.71 10.58
CA GLY A 534 33.85 18.07 11.90
C GLY A 534 34.08 16.55 11.85
N HIS A 535 33.79 15.91 10.71
CA HIS A 535 33.82 14.46 10.53
C HIS A 535 34.57 14.03 9.25
N PRO A 536 35.84 14.43 9.06
CA PRO A 536 36.55 14.28 7.78
C PRO A 536 36.82 12.82 7.38
N LEU A 537 36.77 11.87 8.32
CA LEU A 537 37.02 10.44 8.08
C LEU A 537 35.75 9.61 7.88
N LEU A 538 34.57 10.17 8.19
CA LEU A 538 33.33 9.40 8.26
C LEU A 538 33.02 8.67 6.95
N ALA A 539 33.15 9.35 5.81
CA ALA A 539 32.90 8.75 4.51
C ALA A 539 33.78 7.51 4.26
N ARG A 540 35.08 7.60 4.60
CA ARG A 540 36.03 6.49 4.46
C ARG A 540 35.74 5.33 5.42
N GLU A 541 35.29 5.64 6.63
CA GLU A 541 34.89 4.62 7.61
C GLU A 541 33.64 3.87 7.16
N LEU A 542 32.64 4.58 6.64
CA LEU A 542 31.42 3.97 6.08
C LEU A 542 31.69 3.15 4.83
N GLU A 543 32.58 3.61 3.94
CA GLU A 543 33.02 2.84 2.76
C GLU A 543 33.76 1.56 3.17
N THR A 544 34.62 1.64 4.19
CA THR A 544 35.32 0.47 4.74
C THR A 544 34.35 -0.53 5.35
N ALA A 545 33.34 -0.05 6.07
CA ALA A 545 32.27 -0.87 6.62
C ALA A 545 31.42 -1.51 5.50
N ALA A 546 31.10 -0.76 4.44
CA ALA A 546 30.31 -1.24 3.31
C ALA A 546 31.01 -2.40 2.58
N VAL A 547 32.33 -2.28 2.33
CA VAL A 547 33.14 -3.37 1.77
C VAL A 547 33.16 -4.60 2.70
N ALA A 548 33.16 -4.40 4.03
CA ALA A 548 33.12 -5.50 4.98
C ALA A 548 31.78 -6.27 4.98
N GLN A 549 30.68 -5.63 4.60
CA GLN A 549 29.34 -6.26 4.54
C GLN A 549 29.14 -7.16 3.30
N LEU A 550 29.97 -7.02 2.26
CA LEU A 550 29.81 -7.77 1.00
C LEU A 550 29.81 -9.29 1.19
N ASP A 551 30.64 -9.83 2.09
CA ASP A 551 30.70 -11.27 2.34
C ASP A 551 29.38 -11.81 2.91
N GLY A 552 28.60 -10.96 3.60
CA GLY A 552 27.28 -11.27 4.13
C GLY A 552 26.22 -11.47 3.03
N LEU A 553 26.45 -10.92 1.84
CA LEU A 553 25.54 -11.02 0.69
C LEU A 553 25.68 -12.32 -0.09
N ALA A 554 26.68 -13.16 0.19
CA ALA A 554 26.95 -14.37 -0.59
C ALA A 554 25.74 -15.32 -0.73
N GLY A 555 24.80 -15.29 0.21
CA GLY A 555 23.57 -16.09 0.18
C GLY A 555 22.28 -15.29 -0.09
N SER A 556 22.37 -14.02 -0.48
CA SER A 556 21.18 -13.19 -0.72
C SER A 556 20.50 -13.54 -2.05
N ASP A 557 19.18 -13.53 -2.04
CA ASP A 557 18.32 -13.63 -3.22
C ASP A 557 17.51 -12.33 -3.45
N ASP A 558 17.84 -11.24 -2.74
CA ASP A 558 17.21 -9.92 -2.90
C ASP A 558 17.86 -9.13 -4.04
N VAL A 559 17.03 -8.64 -4.97
CA VAL A 559 17.47 -7.80 -6.10
C VAL A 559 18.03 -6.45 -5.62
N ALA A 560 17.55 -5.92 -4.49
CA ALA A 560 18.08 -4.68 -3.93
C ALA A 560 19.54 -4.82 -3.48
N ASP A 561 19.92 -5.97 -2.95
CA ASP A 561 21.32 -6.26 -2.56
C ASP A 561 22.24 -6.38 -3.80
N ALA A 562 21.72 -6.94 -4.90
CA ALA A 562 22.45 -6.98 -6.18
C ALA A 562 22.73 -5.58 -6.75
N ARG A 563 21.78 -4.64 -6.60
CA ARG A 563 21.96 -3.24 -7.02
C ARG A 563 22.98 -2.52 -6.14
N ALA A 564 22.86 -2.70 -4.81
CA ALA A 564 23.77 -2.11 -3.83
C ALA A 564 25.24 -2.51 -4.07
N LEU A 565 25.49 -3.73 -4.56
CA LEU A 565 26.84 -4.20 -4.90
C LEU A 565 27.48 -3.39 -6.04
N VAL A 566 26.72 -3.00 -7.06
CA VAL A 566 27.24 -2.15 -8.15
C VAL A 566 27.38 -0.72 -7.70
N GLU A 567 26.40 -0.21 -6.97
CA GLU A 567 26.41 1.14 -6.42
C GLU A 567 27.68 1.38 -5.59
N LEU A 568 28.04 0.44 -4.71
CA LEU A 568 29.30 0.48 -3.96
C LEU A 568 30.53 0.47 -4.87
N GLY A 569 30.51 -0.35 -5.92
CA GLY A 569 31.61 -0.45 -6.88
C GLY A 569 31.84 0.86 -7.64
N MET A 570 30.79 1.52 -8.10
CA MET A 570 30.87 2.74 -8.91
C MET A 570 31.38 3.96 -8.12
N ARG A 571 31.54 3.85 -6.79
CA ARG A 571 32.08 4.93 -5.96
C ARG A 571 33.59 5.11 -6.20
N PRO A 572 34.07 6.34 -6.43
CA PRO A 572 35.44 6.60 -6.86
C PRO A 572 36.52 6.17 -5.84
N GLU A 573 36.27 6.28 -4.53
CA GLU A 573 37.26 6.02 -3.47
C GLU A 573 37.32 4.54 -3.00
N VAL A 574 36.38 3.68 -3.42
CA VAL A 574 36.22 2.31 -2.87
C VAL A 574 37.12 1.27 -3.57
N HIS A 575 37.89 1.69 -4.56
CA HIS A 575 38.75 0.81 -5.37
C HIS A 575 39.94 0.27 -4.55
N GLY A 576 39.91 -1.01 -4.20
CA GLY A 576 41.00 -1.66 -3.47
C GLY A 576 41.03 -3.18 -3.56
N LEU A 577 42.17 -3.78 -3.19
CA LEU A 577 42.41 -5.23 -3.26
C LEU A 577 41.34 -6.07 -2.54
N ARG A 578 40.76 -5.53 -1.46
CA ARG A 578 39.70 -6.19 -0.67
C ARG A 578 38.39 -6.28 -1.45
N LEU A 579 37.93 -5.18 -2.05
CA LEU A 579 36.73 -5.17 -2.90
C LEU A 579 36.90 -6.15 -4.07
N THR A 580 38.05 -6.10 -4.76
CA THR A 580 38.34 -7.03 -5.87
C THR A 580 38.30 -8.50 -5.44
N ALA A 581 38.83 -8.82 -4.26
CA ALA A 581 38.82 -10.18 -3.71
C ALA A 581 37.42 -10.65 -3.29
N CYS A 582 36.63 -9.79 -2.64
CA CYS A 582 35.24 -10.07 -2.27
C CYS A 582 34.37 -10.27 -3.51
N LEU A 583 34.44 -9.37 -4.50
CA LEU A 583 33.71 -9.49 -5.77
C LEU A 583 34.08 -10.76 -6.54
N ARG A 584 35.35 -11.18 -6.52
CA ARG A 584 35.75 -12.48 -7.10
C ARG A 584 35.09 -13.64 -6.38
N THR A 585 35.12 -13.63 -5.05
CA THR A 585 34.56 -14.71 -4.21
C THR A 585 33.05 -14.81 -4.39
N LEU A 586 32.35 -13.67 -4.43
CA LEU A 586 30.91 -13.60 -4.69
C LEU A 586 30.57 -14.06 -6.11
N ALA A 587 31.35 -13.65 -7.10
CA ALA A 587 31.18 -14.14 -8.47
C ALA A 587 31.37 -15.66 -8.52
N ASP A 588 32.36 -16.24 -7.85
CA ASP A 588 32.68 -17.67 -7.97
C ASP A 588 31.79 -18.59 -7.11
N SER A 589 31.33 -18.12 -5.95
CA SER A 589 30.71 -18.95 -4.92
C SER A 589 29.43 -18.40 -4.30
N GLY A 590 28.98 -17.22 -4.73
CA GLY A 590 27.72 -16.63 -4.29
C GLY A 590 26.49 -17.34 -4.85
N ALA A 591 25.33 -17.05 -4.27
CA ALA A 591 24.03 -17.41 -4.82
C ALA A 591 23.91 -16.90 -6.26
N PRO A 592 23.17 -17.58 -7.17
CA PRO A 592 23.15 -17.24 -8.59
C PRO A 592 22.92 -15.75 -8.88
N LEU A 593 21.99 -15.11 -8.15
CA LEU A 593 21.69 -13.67 -8.28
C LEU A 593 22.90 -12.80 -7.95
N ILE A 594 23.53 -13.02 -6.80
CA ILE A 594 24.69 -12.24 -6.34
C ILE A 594 25.93 -12.57 -7.18
N ALA A 595 26.09 -13.80 -7.66
CA ALA A 595 27.16 -14.19 -8.56
C ALA A 595 27.06 -13.45 -9.91
N GLY A 596 25.85 -13.29 -10.45
CA GLY A 596 25.59 -12.48 -11.64
C GLY A 596 25.88 -11.00 -11.43
N ALA A 597 25.38 -10.42 -10.32
CA ALA A 597 25.64 -9.02 -9.98
C ALA A 597 27.13 -8.73 -9.76
N ALA A 598 27.84 -9.61 -9.05
CA ALA A 598 29.29 -9.50 -8.85
C ALA A 598 30.08 -9.65 -10.14
N GLY A 599 29.65 -10.52 -11.06
CA GLY A 599 30.22 -10.63 -12.41
C GLY A 599 30.09 -9.33 -13.20
N ALA A 600 28.89 -8.72 -13.20
CA ALA A 600 28.63 -7.44 -13.84
C ALA A 600 29.45 -6.30 -13.22
N ALA A 601 29.49 -6.21 -11.89
CA ALA A 601 30.30 -5.20 -11.20
C ALA A 601 31.78 -5.31 -11.55
N ARG A 602 32.34 -6.53 -11.67
CA ARG A 602 33.74 -6.71 -12.06
C ARG A 602 34.05 -6.19 -13.46
N VAL A 603 33.09 -6.26 -14.39
CA VAL A 603 33.24 -5.68 -15.73
C VAL A 603 33.12 -4.17 -15.70
N LEU A 604 32.09 -3.63 -15.02
CA LEU A 604 31.89 -2.18 -14.86
C LEU A 604 33.11 -1.49 -14.24
N LEU A 605 33.80 -2.16 -13.31
CA LEU A 605 35.00 -1.67 -12.64
C LEU A 605 36.31 -1.95 -13.41
N GLY A 606 36.24 -2.50 -14.62
CA GLY A 606 37.43 -2.84 -15.42
C GLY A 606 38.31 -3.93 -14.81
N LEU A 607 37.83 -4.67 -13.82
CA LEU A 607 38.56 -5.77 -13.16
C LEU A 607 38.57 -7.06 -14.01
N THR A 608 37.70 -7.15 -15.01
CA THR A 608 37.57 -8.29 -15.92
C THR A 608 37.08 -7.80 -17.29
N PRO A 609 37.61 -8.33 -18.42
CA PRO A 609 37.12 -7.95 -19.75
C PRO A 609 35.64 -8.30 -19.95
N ALA A 610 34.92 -7.45 -20.68
CA ALA A 610 33.48 -7.61 -20.92
C ALA A 610 33.06 -8.96 -21.57
N PRO A 611 33.80 -9.53 -22.54
CA PRO A 611 33.42 -10.81 -23.15
C PRO A 611 33.36 -11.98 -22.15
N VAL A 612 34.15 -11.96 -21.08
CA VAL A 612 34.18 -13.03 -20.06
C VAL A 612 32.84 -13.13 -19.32
N LEU A 613 32.14 -12.01 -19.13
CA LEU A 613 30.80 -12.00 -18.56
C LEU A 613 29.79 -12.60 -19.54
N GLY A 614 29.87 -12.22 -20.82
CA GLY A 614 29.03 -12.77 -21.88
C GLY A 614 29.18 -14.29 -22.01
N GLU A 615 30.41 -14.82 -22.03
CA GLU A 615 30.69 -16.26 -22.06
C GLU A 615 30.11 -16.98 -20.84
N ARG A 616 30.20 -16.36 -19.67
CA ARG A 616 29.63 -16.91 -18.44
C ARG A 616 28.11 -16.98 -18.49
N VAL A 617 27.45 -15.92 -18.97
CA VAL A 617 25.99 -15.92 -19.16
C VAL A 617 25.58 -16.94 -20.23
N ALA A 618 26.32 -17.03 -21.34
CA ALA A 618 26.11 -18.05 -22.38
C ALA A 618 26.24 -19.47 -21.81
N SER A 619 27.20 -19.72 -20.91
CA SER A 619 27.33 -21.02 -20.23
C SER A 619 26.11 -21.38 -19.37
N TRP A 620 25.41 -20.39 -18.81
CA TRP A 620 24.16 -20.62 -18.09
C TRP A 620 23.01 -20.97 -19.03
N VAL A 621 22.96 -20.35 -20.21
CA VAL A 621 22.01 -20.70 -21.27
C VAL A 621 22.22 -22.16 -21.72
N ASP A 622 23.47 -22.57 -21.87
CA ASP A 622 23.84 -23.92 -22.28
C ASP A 622 23.48 -24.97 -21.25
N GLY A 623 23.81 -24.68 -19.99
CA GLY A 623 23.55 -25.56 -18.86
C GLY A 623 22.06 -25.66 -18.49
N ALA A 624 21.19 -24.75 -18.97
CA ALA A 624 19.77 -24.66 -18.62
C ALA A 624 18.87 -25.76 -19.23
N THR A 625 19.37 -27.01 -19.27
CA THR A 625 18.63 -28.20 -19.71
C THR A 625 17.75 -28.80 -18.61
N THR A 626 17.98 -28.44 -17.35
CA THR A 626 17.25 -28.91 -16.17
C THR A 626 16.52 -27.77 -15.46
N PRO A 627 15.44 -28.04 -14.69
CA PRO A 627 14.74 -27.03 -13.90
C PRO A 627 15.67 -26.23 -12.97
N GLU A 628 16.60 -26.91 -12.28
CA GLU A 628 17.54 -26.27 -11.37
C GLU A 628 18.46 -25.30 -12.11
N ALA A 629 18.97 -25.72 -13.28
CA ALA A 629 19.85 -24.90 -14.10
C ALA A 629 19.12 -23.73 -14.77
N ARG A 630 17.85 -23.88 -15.17
CA ARG A 630 16.98 -22.77 -15.58
C ARG A 630 16.78 -21.75 -14.46
N GLY A 631 16.68 -22.20 -13.22
CA GLY A 631 16.64 -21.34 -12.04
C GLY A 631 17.95 -20.58 -11.79
N VAL A 632 19.10 -21.17 -12.11
CA VAL A 632 20.42 -20.50 -12.10
C VAL A 632 20.49 -19.45 -13.21
N LEU A 633 20.07 -19.80 -14.44
CA LEU A 633 19.99 -18.87 -15.57
C LEU A 633 19.11 -17.65 -15.22
N ARG A 634 17.87 -17.88 -14.76
CA ARG A 634 16.93 -16.80 -14.42
C ARG A 634 17.54 -15.85 -13.38
N ARG A 635 17.96 -16.38 -12.22
CA ARG A 635 18.50 -15.55 -11.12
C ARG A 635 19.83 -14.90 -11.47
N GLY A 636 20.75 -15.63 -12.10
CA GLY A 636 22.04 -15.10 -12.53
C GLY A 636 21.87 -13.97 -13.53
N LEU A 637 20.99 -14.15 -14.52
CA LEU A 637 20.67 -13.12 -15.49
C LEU A 637 19.93 -11.93 -14.83
N THR A 638 19.01 -12.16 -13.90
CA THR A 638 18.40 -11.08 -13.08
C THR A 638 19.47 -10.29 -12.33
N GLY A 639 20.44 -10.96 -11.71
CA GLY A 639 21.56 -10.31 -11.02
C GLY A 639 22.42 -9.46 -11.95
N VAL A 640 22.74 -9.99 -13.14
CA VAL A 640 23.43 -9.22 -14.18
C VAL A 640 22.58 -8.02 -14.60
N LEU A 641 21.32 -8.21 -14.98
CA LEU A 641 20.44 -7.14 -15.47
C LEU A 641 20.15 -6.04 -14.42
N ALA A 642 20.03 -6.42 -13.16
CA ALA A 642 19.87 -5.47 -12.05
C ALA A 642 21.13 -4.62 -11.82
N ALA A 643 22.31 -5.22 -12.05
CA ALA A 643 23.63 -4.62 -11.89
C ALA A 643 24.09 -3.83 -13.14
N ALA A 644 23.67 -4.25 -14.33
CA ALA A 644 24.37 -3.98 -15.59
C ALA A 644 23.58 -3.11 -16.56
N GLY A 645 22.67 -2.26 -16.08
CA GLY A 645 21.90 -1.33 -16.91
C GLY A 645 22.74 -0.58 -17.97
N PRO A 646 23.94 -0.06 -17.64
CA PRO A 646 24.87 0.54 -18.60
C PRO A 646 25.63 -0.47 -19.50
N LEU A 647 25.90 -1.69 -19.04
CA LEU A 647 26.57 -2.71 -19.89
C LEU A 647 25.66 -3.24 -21.00
N LEU A 648 24.34 -3.06 -20.87
CA LEU A 648 23.39 -3.33 -21.96
C LEU A 648 23.65 -2.47 -23.20
N GLU A 649 24.42 -1.38 -23.07
CA GLU A 649 24.78 -0.45 -24.15
C GLU A 649 26.11 -0.83 -24.83
N THR A 650 26.84 -1.84 -24.32
CA THR A 650 28.13 -2.27 -24.88
C THR A 650 27.94 -3.61 -25.62
N PRO A 651 27.90 -3.64 -26.97
CA PRO A 651 27.63 -4.85 -27.74
C PRO A 651 28.59 -6.00 -27.41
N GLU A 652 29.86 -5.68 -27.12
CA GLU A 652 30.91 -6.67 -26.79
C GLU A 652 30.63 -7.47 -25.51
N ALA A 653 29.92 -6.89 -24.53
CA ALA A 653 29.65 -7.53 -23.25
C ALA A 653 28.59 -8.65 -23.38
N LEU A 654 27.65 -8.48 -24.30
CA LEU A 654 26.52 -9.38 -24.49
C LEU A 654 26.62 -10.23 -25.75
N THR A 655 27.53 -9.94 -26.69
CA THR A 655 27.67 -10.67 -27.95
C THR A 655 27.68 -12.20 -27.76
N PRO A 656 28.48 -12.80 -26.85
CA PRO A 656 28.45 -14.26 -26.66
C PRO A 656 27.10 -14.81 -26.17
N PHE A 657 26.35 -14.01 -25.39
CA PHE A 657 25.00 -14.34 -24.96
C PHE A 657 23.99 -14.20 -26.10
N LEU A 658 24.10 -13.13 -26.90
CA LEU A 658 23.26 -12.87 -28.06
C LEU A 658 23.42 -13.96 -29.12
N ASP A 659 24.67 -14.25 -29.51
CA ASP A 659 25.05 -15.34 -30.43
C ASP A 659 24.43 -16.66 -29.98
N ARG A 660 24.45 -16.92 -28.66
CA ARG A 660 23.97 -18.19 -28.13
C ARG A 660 22.46 -18.31 -28.20
N VAL A 661 21.70 -17.27 -27.84
CA VAL A 661 20.23 -17.28 -27.95
C VAL A 661 19.77 -17.37 -29.40
N GLU A 662 20.47 -16.69 -30.32
CA GLU A 662 20.22 -16.74 -31.77
C GLU A 662 20.56 -18.12 -32.36
N GLY A 663 21.59 -18.79 -31.86
CA GLY A 663 22.05 -20.09 -32.35
C GLY A 663 21.36 -21.33 -31.76
N LEU A 664 20.43 -21.18 -30.80
CA LEU A 664 19.69 -22.33 -30.24
C LEU A 664 18.77 -22.97 -31.29
N GLY A 665 18.48 -24.27 -31.16
CA GLY A 665 17.35 -24.87 -31.89
C GLY A 665 16.01 -24.36 -31.34
N ASP A 666 14.96 -24.30 -32.16
CA ASP A 666 13.66 -23.74 -31.75
C ASP A 666 13.09 -24.39 -30.48
N ARG A 667 13.21 -25.72 -30.36
CA ARG A 667 12.76 -26.44 -29.17
C ARG A 667 13.59 -26.10 -27.93
N ASP A 668 14.91 -26.05 -28.08
CA ASP A 668 15.84 -25.69 -27.00
C ASP A 668 15.62 -24.25 -26.52
N PHE A 669 15.30 -23.34 -27.44
CA PHE A 669 14.95 -21.96 -27.14
C PHE A 669 13.63 -21.87 -26.36
N LEU A 670 12.57 -22.54 -26.83
CA LEU A 670 11.26 -22.54 -26.16
C LEU A 670 11.32 -23.13 -24.75
N ASP A 671 12.13 -24.17 -24.53
CA ASP A 671 12.32 -24.76 -23.20
C ASP A 671 13.03 -23.80 -22.20
N ARG A 672 13.81 -22.83 -22.70
CA ARG A 672 14.54 -21.83 -21.90
C ARG A 672 13.84 -20.47 -21.83
N LEU A 673 12.85 -20.24 -22.70
CA LEU A 673 12.15 -18.97 -22.87
C LEU A 673 11.56 -18.42 -21.56
N PRO A 674 10.88 -19.18 -20.68
CA PRO A 674 10.32 -18.64 -19.44
C PRO A 674 11.38 -18.13 -18.46
N ALA A 675 12.54 -18.81 -18.39
CA ALA A 675 13.66 -18.38 -17.55
C ALA A 675 14.33 -17.11 -18.08
N LEU A 676 14.50 -17.01 -19.41
CA LEU A 676 15.01 -15.82 -20.08
C LEU A 676 14.04 -14.63 -19.89
N ARG A 677 12.78 -14.82 -20.22
CA ARG A 677 11.73 -13.79 -20.09
C ARG A 677 11.55 -13.31 -18.65
N GLY A 678 11.53 -14.24 -17.69
CA GLY A 678 11.43 -13.91 -16.26
C GLY A 678 12.64 -13.18 -15.69
N ALA A 679 13.81 -13.25 -16.32
CA ALA A 679 14.94 -12.42 -15.92
C ALA A 679 14.74 -10.95 -16.35
N PHE A 680 14.23 -10.73 -17.57
CA PHE A 680 13.98 -9.39 -18.13
C PHE A 680 12.77 -8.68 -17.51
N THR A 681 11.90 -9.36 -16.77
CA THR A 681 10.84 -8.66 -16.00
C THR A 681 11.37 -7.80 -14.85
N SER A 682 12.59 -8.06 -14.39
CA SER A 682 13.25 -7.28 -13.33
C SER A 682 13.74 -5.89 -13.76
N VAL A 683 13.75 -5.61 -15.07
CA VAL A 683 14.16 -4.33 -15.65
C VAL A 683 12.98 -3.58 -16.27
N GLY A 684 13.01 -2.26 -16.16
CA GLY A 684 11.94 -1.38 -16.64
C GLY A 684 11.82 -1.36 -18.18
N PRO A 685 10.70 -0.85 -18.73
CA PRO A 685 10.41 -0.86 -20.17
C PRO A 685 11.51 -0.20 -21.02
N ALA A 686 12.10 0.90 -20.52
CA ALA A 686 13.17 1.61 -21.23
C ALA A 686 14.44 0.76 -21.41
N ALA A 687 14.79 -0.09 -20.43
CA ALA A 687 15.95 -0.97 -20.55
C ALA A 687 15.71 -2.10 -21.55
N ARG A 688 14.49 -2.64 -21.62
CA ARG A 688 14.12 -3.67 -22.61
C ARG A 688 14.13 -3.12 -24.03
N ALA A 689 13.60 -1.90 -24.22
CA ALA A 689 13.64 -1.22 -25.51
C ALA A 689 15.08 -0.96 -26.00
N ARG A 690 16.01 -0.64 -25.09
CA ARG A 690 17.44 -0.49 -25.43
C ARG A 690 18.07 -1.79 -25.92
N VAL A 691 17.79 -2.92 -25.26
CA VAL A 691 18.29 -4.23 -25.70
C VAL A 691 17.70 -4.61 -27.06
N LEU A 692 16.42 -4.30 -27.30
CA LEU A 692 15.78 -4.50 -28.59
C LEU A 692 16.49 -3.72 -29.70
N ALA A 693 16.82 -2.45 -29.47
CA ALA A 693 17.54 -1.62 -30.44
C ALA A 693 18.93 -2.19 -30.83
N VAL A 694 19.67 -2.75 -29.87
CA VAL A 694 20.97 -3.41 -30.14
C VAL A 694 20.79 -4.67 -31.00
N VAL A 695 19.69 -5.42 -30.78
CA VAL A 695 19.36 -6.60 -31.59
C VAL A 695 18.97 -6.18 -33.01
N GLU A 696 18.15 -5.15 -33.18
CA GLU A 696 17.71 -4.62 -34.49
C GLU A 696 18.87 -4.10 -35.34
N GLU A 697 19.81 -3.38 -34.71
CA GLU A 697 21.03 -2.90 -35.38
C GLU A 697 21.91 -4.07 -35.86
N ARG A 698 21.96 -5.14 -35.07
CA ARG A 698 22.76 -6.34 -35.33
C ARG A 698 22.13 -7.27 -36.39
N THR A 699 20.81 -7.41 -36.42
CA THR A 699 20.11 -8.26 -37.39
C THR A 699 19.81 -7.54 -38.71
N GLY A 700 19.84 -6.20 -38.74
CA GLY A 700 19.63 -5.40 -39.95
C GLY A 700 18.17 -5.26 -40.39
N GLU A 701 17.23 -5.74 -39.58
CA GLU A 701 15.78 -5.65 -39.82
C GLU A 701 15.15 -4.68 -38.81
N ARG A 702 14.43 -3.66 -39.30
CA ARG A 702 13.68 -2.71 -38.45
C ARG A 702 12.33 -3.32 -38.07
N VAL A 703 12.01 -3.32 -36.78
CA VAL A 703 10.87 -4.07 -36.21
C VAL A 703 9.57 -3.23 -36.10
N ASP A 704 9.48 -2.10 -36.81
CA ASP A 704 8.29 -1.21 -36.79
C ASP A 704 7.66 -0.93 -38.18
N ALA A 705 8.02 -1.69 -39.21
CA ALA A 705 7.36 -1.56 -40.51
C ALA A 705 6.13 -2.48 -40.60
N VAL A 706 4.96 -1.92 -40.30
CA VAL A 706 3.67 -2.45 -40.76
C VAL A 706 3.80 -2.72 -42.26
N GLY A 707 3.76 -3.98 -42.67
CA GLY A 707 3.39 -4.30 -44.03
C GLY A 707 1.95 -3.84 -44.21
N ALA A 708 1.72 -2.71 -44.88
CA ALA A 708 0.37 -2.31 -45.26
C ALA A 708 -0.32 -3.52 -45.94
N PRO A 709 -1.59 -3.82 -45.61
CA PRO A 709 -2.30 -4.88 -46.32
C PRO A 709 -2.29 -4.58 -47.81
N ASP A 710 -2.21 -5.63 -48.62
CA ASP A 710 -2.26 -5.56 -50.07
C ASP A 710 -3.41 -4.63 -50.50
N PRO A 711 -3.15 -3.57 -51.30
CA PRO A 711 -4.18 -2.64 -51.77
C PRO A 711 -5.39 -3.35 -52.41
N GLU A 712 -5.20 -4.52 -53.02
CA GLU A 712 -6.30 -5.31 -53.59
C GLU A 712 -7.18 -5.94 -52.51
N LEU A 713 -6.61 -6.38 -51.39
CA LEU A 713 -7.35 -6.91 -50.25
C LEU A 713 -8.12 -5.80 -49.53
N LEU A 714 -7.49 -4.61 -49.39
CA LEU A 714 -8.11 -3.43 -48.79
C LEU A 714 -9.30 -2.94 -49.65
N ALA A 715 -9.16 -2.97 -50.98
CA ALA A 715 -10.26 -2.68 -51.90
C ALA A 715 -11.42 -3.69 -51.72
N GLY A 716 -11.11 -4.98 -51.59
CA GLY A 716 -12.12 -6.01 -51.33
C GLY A 716 -12.87 -5.82 -50.00
N TRP A 717 -12.20 -5.36 -48.95
CA TRP A 717 -12.84 -5.05 -47.67
C TRP A 717 -13.73 -3.80 -47.75
N LEU A 718 -13.28 -2.75 -48.44
CA LEU A 718 -14.07 -1.54 -48.67
C LEU A 718 -15.32 -1.84 -49.52
N ASP A 719 -15.21 -2.69 -50.52
CA ASP A 719 -16.35 -3.10 -51.33
C ASP A 719 -17.35 -3.94 -50.52
N ALA A 720 -16.87 -4.84 -49.65
CA ALA A 720 -17.72 -5.60 -48.74
C ALA A 720 -18.42 -4.70 -47.71
N GLU A 721 -17.73 -3.68 -47.20
CA GLU A 721 -18.29 -2.69 -46.28
C GLU A 721 -19.34 -1.81 -46.96
N HIS A 722 -19.09 -1.36 -48.19
CA HIS A 722 -20.09 -0.63 -48.99
C HIS A 722 -21.31 -1.50 -49.30
N ALA A 723 -21.13 -2.76 -49.67
CA ALA A 723 -22.24 -3.69 -49.89
C ALA A 723 -23.06 -3.92 -48.61
N ALA A 724 -22.39 -4.08 -47.46
CA ALA A 724 -23.06 -4.19 -46.16
C ALA A 724 -23.85 -2.91 -45.82
N VAL A 725 -23.28 -1.74 -46.09
CA VAL A 725 -23.96 -0.45 -45.90
C VAL A 725 -25.17 -0.28 -46.81
N GLU A 726 -25.11 -0.75 -48.06
CA GLU A 726 -26.25 -0.76 -48.98
C GLU A 726 -27.36 -1.68 -48.50
N VAL A 727 -27.02 -2.89 -48.02
CA VAL A 727 -27.98 -3.82 -47.42
C VAL A 727 -28.63 -3.22 -46.17
N LEU A 728 -27.84 -2.59 -45.30
CA LEU A 728 -28.35 -1.91 -44.10
C LEU A 728 -29.27 -0.71 -44.44
N ARG A 729 -29.00 0.02 -45.54
CA ARG A 729 -29.90 1.05 -46.06
C ARG A 729 -31.19 0.46 -46.63
N ALA A 730 -31.10 -0.62 -47.40
CA ALA A 730 -32.26 -1.29 -48.00
C ALA A 730 -33.23 -1.84 -46.93
N HIS A 731 -32.71 -2.22 -45.76
CA HIS A 731 -33.52 -2.68 -44.62
C HIS A 731 -33.89 -1.58 -43.62
N GLY A 732 -33.56 -0.31 -43.90
CA GLY A 732 -33.90 0.82 -43.03
C GLY A 732 -33.21 0.82 -41.66
N LEU A 733 -32.13 0.05 -41.50
CA LEU A 733 -31.44 -0.18 -40.23
C LEU A 733 -30.35 0.87 -39.92
N ARG A 734 -30.13 1.84 -40.81
CA ARG A 734 -29.18 2.94 -40.58
C ARG A 734 -29.92 4.17 -40.03
N SER A 735 -29.78 4.43 -38.73
CA SER A 735 -30.37 5.63 -38.11
C SER A 735 -29.73 6.92 -38.63
N ALA A 736 -30.54 7.96 -38.85
CA ALA A 736 -30.16 9.27 -39.38
C ALA A 736 -29.38 10.14 -38.37
N ARG A 737 -28.28 9.63 -37.82
CA ARG A 737 -27.30 10.44 -37.08
C ARG A 737 -25.91 10.28 -37.71
N GLY A 738 -25.60 11.23 -38.59
CA GLY A 738 -24.29 11.37 -39.20
C GLY A 738 -24.27 12.27 -40.43
N ASP A 739 -25.12 13.29 -40.48
CA ASP A 739 -24.97 14.37 -41.46
C ASP A 739 -25.07 15.72 -40.76
N ARG A 740 -23.95 16.13 -40.15
CA ARG A 740 -23.68 17.50 -39.71
C ARG A 740 -22.17 17.76 -39.71
N SER A 741 -21.63 18.13 -40.87
CA SER A 741 -20.88 19.37 -41.07
C SER A 741 -20.29 19.38 -42.48
N ALA A 742 -21.12 19.74 -43.46
CA ALA A 742 -20.65 20.43 -44.65
C ALA A 742 -20.34 21.87 -44.22
N VAL A 743 -19.08 22.29 -44.38
CA VAL A 743 -18.67 23.69 -44.28
C VAL A 743 -19.16 24.42 -45.53
N PRO A 744 -19.97 25.49 -45.43
CA PRO A 744 -20.25 26.33 -46.59
C PRO A 744 -19.11 27.32 -46.81
N ALA A 745 -18.66 27.39 -48.06
CA ALA A 745 -17.76 28.43 -48.55
C ALA A 745 -18.55 29.69 -48.97
N ALA A 746 -17.81 30.82 -48.93
CA ALA A 746 -18.07 32.13 -49.54
C ALA A 746 -18.90 33.14 -48.73
N ASP A 747 -18.22 34.22 -48.31
CA ASP A 747 -18.31 35.47 -49.09
C ASP A 747 -17.05 36.35 -48.91
N GLY A 748 -16.57 36.90 -50.03
CA GLY A 748 -15.72 38.11 -50.06
C GLY A 748 -16.61 39.35 -49.88
N ARG A 749 -16.13 40.59 -49.76
CA ARG A 749 -14.86 41.25 -50.06
C ARG A 749 -14.84 42.54 -49.24
N ASP A 750 -13.64 43.04 -48.95
CA ASP A 750 -13.23 44.44 -49.06
C ASP A 750 -11.69 44.43 -48.91
N GLY A 751 -10.84 45.01 -49.77
CA GLY A 751 -11.09 46.03 -50.78
C GLY A 751 -10.23 47.28 -50.53
N LEU A 752 -8.90 47.15 -50.43
CA LEU A 752 -7.93 48.25 -50.51
C LEU A 752 -6.73 47.71 -51.34
N SER A 753 -6.60 47.98 -52.65
CA SER A 753 -6.21 49.25 -53.33
C SER A 753 -4.78 49.67 -53.00
N ALA A 754 -3.91 50.15 -53.89
CA ALA A 754 -3.73 50.18 -55.35
C ALA A 754 -2.42 50.97 -55.58
N GLY A 755 -1.70 50.67 -56.65
CA GLY A 755 -0.54 51.43 -57.15
C GLY A 755 0.49 50.47 -57.76
N GLY A 756 0.75 50.40 -59.06
CA GLY A 756 0.55 51.38 -60.12
C GLY A 756 1.93 51.83 -60.62
N ALA A 757 2.44 51.15 -61.65
CA ALA A 757 3.34 51.73 -62.66
C ALA A 757 3.43 50.78 -63.86
N GLU A 758 2.82 51.21 -64.95
CA GLU A 758 2.98 50.68 -66.31
C GLU A 758 4.35 51.08 -66.91
N ALA A 759 4.70 50.33 -67.97
CA ALA A 759 5.47 50.74 -69.13
C ALA A 759 6.96 51.08 -68.95
N SER A 760 7.84 50.21 -69.44
CA SER A 760 8.43 50.37 -70.79
C SER A 760 9.62 49.45 -71.02
N ALA A 761 9.63 48.87 -72.23
CA ALA A 761 10.78 48.59 -73.09
C ALA A 761 12.07 47.97 -72.52
N GLY A 762 12.41 46.80 -73.08
CA GLY A 762 13.68 46.66 -73.80
C GLY A 762 14.60 45.54 -73.33
N PRO A 763 15.34 44.89 -74.24
CA PRO A 763 15.23 43.44 -74.44
C PRO A 763 16.55 42.67 -74.35
N VAL A 764 16.47 41.35 -74.63
CA VAL A 764 17.45 40.37 -75.21
C VAL A 764 17.23 39.01 -74.50
N ALA A 765 17.17 37.80 -75.10
CA ALA A 765 17.03 37.26 -76.46
C ALA A 765 16.73 35.72 -76.39
N THR A 766 15.88 35.22 -77.31
CA THR A 766 15.88 33.97 -78.16
C THR A 766 16.36 32.60 -77.60
N GLY A 767 15.80 31.42 -77.90
CA GLY A 767 14.75 30.93 -78.83
C GLY A 767 14.48 29.41 -78.62
N VAL A 768 13.24 28.90 -78.78
CA VAL A 768 12.68 28.05 -79.89
C VAL A 768 13.36 26.67 -80.07
N GLY A 769 12.69 25.51 -80.18
CA GLY A 769 11.27 25.21 -80.40
C GLY A 769 10.97 23.69 -80.48
N THR A 770 9.75 23.39 -80.92
CA THR A 770 8.89 22.20 -80.71
C THR A 770 8.75 21.24 -81.91
N ALA A 771 8.08 20.08 -81.64
CA ALA A 771 7.32 19.16 -82.52
C ALA A 771 8.13 18.09 -83.31
N GLY A 772 7.63 16.88 -83.64
CA GLY A 772 6.28 16.28 -83.63
C GLY A 772 6.31 14.78 -84.04
N GLU A 773 5.13 14.21 -84.32
CA GLU A 773 4.72 12.79 -84.34
C GLU A 773 5.10 11.89 -85.55
N SER A 774 5.03 10.56 -85.30
CA SER A 774 4.54 9.43 -86.14
C SER A 774 5.22 9.02 -87.47
N ALA A 775 5.68 7.75 -87.54
CA ALA A 775 5.18 6.67 -88.42
C ALA A 775 6.22 5.57 -88.76
N ALA A 776 5.72 4.35 -88.95
CA ALA A 776 6.24 3.26 -89.80
C ALA A 776 7.50 2.45 -89.39
N GLY A 777 7.28 1.13 -89.19
CA GLY A 777 7.78 0.08 -90.11
C GLY A 777 9.28 -0.26 -90.13
N GLY A 778 9.62 -1.39 -89.49
CA GLY A 778 10.39 -2.52 -90.05
C GLY A 778 11.72 -2.32 -90.81
N GLY A 779 12.77 -3.01 -90.35
CA GLY A 779 13.95 -3.41 -91.14
C GLY A 779 15.13 -3.84 -90.25
N MET A 780 15.32 -5.14 -89.96
CA MET A 780 16.04 -6.18 -90.73
C MET A 780 17.57 -6.19 -90.57
N SER A 781 18.08 -7.28 -89.97
CA SER A 781 19.23 -8.14 -90.39
C SER A 781 19.36 -9.30 -89.37
N ARG A 782 18.95 -10.54 -89.67
CA ARG A 782 19.73 -11.69 -90.22
C ARG A 782 21.01 -11.96 -89.40
N GLU A 783 21.20 -13.11 -88.74
CA GLU A 783 21.43 -14.50 -89.26
C GLU A 783 21.19 -15.51 -88.09
N SER A 784 20.31 -16.51 -88.22
CA SER A 784 20.54 -17.92 -88.60
C SER A 784 21.28 -18.83 -87.61
N ALA A 785 20.65 -20.00 -87.36
CA ALA A 785 21.14 -21.26 -86.77
C ALA A 785 21.27 -21.31 -85.23
N GLY A 786 20.79 -22.32 -84.50
CA GLY A 786 20.13 -23.59 -84.86
C GLY A 786 20.18 -24.56 -83.67
N SER A 787 19.31 -25.59 -83.71
CA SER A 787 19.41 -26.91 -83.04
C SER A 787 19.15 -26.95 -81.50
N ALA A 788 17.98 -27.45 -81.06
CA ALA A 788 17.63 -28.86 -80.78
C ALA A 788 18.30 -29.41 -79.49
N GLY A 789 17.65 -30.14 -78.59
CA GLY A 789 16.30 -30.71 -78.54
C GLY A 789 16.21 -31.76 -77.41
N GLY A 790 14.98 -32.02 -76.93
CA GLY A 790 14.52 -33.30 -76.36
C GLY A 790 14.97 -33.67 -74.93
N THR A 791 14.21 -34.43 -74.14
CA THR A 791 12.99 -35.23 -74.34
C THR A 791 12.34 -35.52 -72.96
N ALA A 792 11.00 -35.39 -72.85
CA ALA A 792 9.99 -36.45 -72.59
C ALA A 792 10.08 -37.19 -71.23
N GLY A 793 8.99 -37.49 -70.51
CA GLY A 793 7.55 -37.44 -70.78
C GLY A 793 6.78 -38.25 -69.73
N GLY A 794 5.45 -38.15 -69.76
CA GLY A 794 4.49 -38.94 -68.97
C GLY A 794 3.66 -38.06 -68.04
N GLY A 795 2.38 -37.77 -68.26
CA GLY A 795 1.36 -38.49 -69.01
C GLY A 795 0.16 -38.69 -68.07
N ALA A 796 -0.70 -37.68 -67.95
CA ALA A 796 -1.99 -37.79 -67.27
C ALA A 796 -3.08 -38.03 -68.32
N VAL A 797 -3.81 -39.14 -68.19
CA VAL A 797 -5.09 -39.36 -68.85
C VAL A 797 -6.11 -39.78 -67.79
N ALA A 798 -7.15 -38.94 -67.71
CA ALA A 798 -8.56 -39.17 -67.39
C ALA A 798 -8.98 -40.44 -66.62
N VAL A 799 -9.92 -40.29 -65.69
CA VAL A 799 -11.34 -40.59 -65.95
C VAL A 799 -12.22 -40.05 -64.80
N ARG A 800 -13.30 -39.38 -65.21
CA ARG A 800 -14.46 -38.94 -64.42
C ARG A 800 -15.17 -40.11 -63.74
N ALA A 801 -15.75 -39.90 -62.56
CA ALA A 801 -17.18 -40.13 -62.34
C ALA A 801 -17.63 -39.73 -60.92
N GLY A 802 -18.67 -38.90 -60.85
CA GLY A 802 -19.76 -39.05 -59.89
C GLY A 802 -19.62 -38.37 -58.52
N GLY A 803 -20.12 -37.14 -58.41
CA GLY A 803 -20.91 -36.78 -57.21
C GLY A 803 -22.31 -37.41 -57.28
N PRO A 804 -23.24 -37.15 -56.34
CA PRO A 804 -23.12 -36.33 -55.13
C PRO A 804 -23.61 -37.06 -53.84
N SER A 805 -23.27 -36.55 -52.66
CA SER A 805 -24.21 -36.51 -51.51
C SER A 805 -23.61 -35.75 -50.32
N VAL A 806 -24.35 -34.73 -49.92
CA VAL A 806 -24.33 -34.00 -48.64
C VAL A 806 -25.57 -34.52 -47.85
N PRO A 807 -25.74 -34.40 -46.51
CA PRO A 807 -24.91 -33.81 -45.44
C PRO A 807 -24.74 -34.73 -44.19
N GLY A 808 -23.88 -34.32 -43.24
CA GLY A 808 -24.08 -34.72 -41.84
C GLY A 808 -22.91 -34.49 -40.86
N GLY A 809 -22.99 -33.41 -40.08
CA GLY A 809 -22.53 -33.37 -38.67
C GLY A 809 -21.10 -32.88 -38.39
N PRO A 810 -20.90 -31.88 -37.49
CA PRO A 810 -19.58 -31.43 -37.09
C PRO A 810 -19.03 -32.34 -36.00
N GLY A 811 -17.92 -33.03 -36.29
CA GLY A 811 -17.19 -33.84 -35.31
C GLY A 811 -15.69 -33.74 -35.54
N ALA A 812 -14.99 -33.27 -34.50
CA ALA A 812 -13.56 -33.41 -34.26
C ALA A 812 -12.57 -32.70 -35.22
N SER A 813 -12.22 -31.45 -34.91
CA SER A 813 -10.93 -30.88 -35.32
C SER A 813 -9.87 -31.14 -34.23
N GLY A 814 -9.24 -32.31 -34.30
CA GLY A 814 -8.01 -32.60 -33.57
C GLY A 814 -6.77 -32.27 -34.40
N ARG A 815 -5.78 -31.67 -33.74
CA ARG A 815 -4.34 -31.63 -34.08
C ARG A 815 -3.92 -30.89 -35.36
N ARG A 816 -3.55 -29.61 -35.20
CA ARG A 816 -2.49 -28.95 -35.98
C ARG A 816 -1.38 -28.52 -35.02
N GLY A 817 -0.33 -29.32 -34.88
CA GLY A 817 0.88 -28.96 -34.15
C GLY A 817 1.99 -28.60 -35.12
N LEU A 818 2.63 -27.44 -34.92
CA LEU A 818 3.97 -26.94 -35.36
C LEU A 818 4.54 -27.26 -36.77
N SER A 819 3.89 -28.05 -37.62
CA SER A 819 4.43 -28.43 -38.93
C SER A 819 4.27 -27.34 -40.01
N ASP A 820 3.62 -26.23 -39.69
CA ASP A 820 3.28 -25.16 -40.64
C ASP A 820 3.87 -23.78 -40.30
N ALA A 821 4.64 -23.66 -39.21
CA ALA A 821 5.38 -22.43 -38.88
C ALA A 821 6.86 -22.66 -39.21
N GLY A 822 7.43 -21.85 -40.12
CA GLY A 822 8.87 -21.87 -40.41
C GLY A 822 9.72 -21.63 -39.16
N ALA A 823 11.02 -21.93 -39.25
CA ALA A 823 11.97 -21.76 -38.15
C ALA A 823 11.87 -20.38 -37.50
N LEU A 824 11.91 -20.31 -36.17
CA LEU A 824 11.83 -19.04 -35.43
C LEU A 824 13.05 -18.18 -35.77
N THR A 825 12.82 -17.04 -36.42
CA THR A 825 13.89 -16.07 -36.72
C THR A 825 14.47 -15.49 -35.43
N ALA A 826 15.71 -14.99 -35.49
CA ALA A 826 16.38 -14.31 -34.38
C ALA A 826 15.52 -13.18 -33.79
N GLU A 827 14.82 -12.43 -34.64
CA GLU A 827 13.90 -11.36 -34.27
C GLU A 827 12.75 -11.86 -33.38
N VAL A 828 12.03 -12.90 -33.83
CA VAL A 828 10.89 -13.46 -33.10
C VAL A 828 11.32 -13.99 -31.73
N ARG A 829 12.51 -14.56 -31.63
CA ARG A 829 13.07 -15.04 -30.35
C ARG A 829 13.29 -13.91 -29.36
N TRP A 830 13.89 -12.80 -29.79
CA TRP A 830 14.12 -11.64 -28.92
C TRP A 830 12.83 -10.94 -28.50
N ARG A 831 11.83 -10.90 -29.38
CA ARG A 831 10.49 -10.39 -29.03
C ARG A 831 9.83 -11.21 -27.94
N LEU A 832 9.88 -12.54 -28.06
CA LEU A 832 9.36 -13.46 -27.03
C LEU A 832 10.09 -13.30 -25.68
N VAL A 833 11.40 -13.05 -25.68
CA VAL A 833 12.20 -12.84 -24.45
C VAL A 833 11.93 -11.49 -23.79
N LEU A 834 11.85 -10.41 -24.56
CA LEU A 834 11.73 -9.04 -24.02
C LEU A 834 10.29 -8.66 -23.69
N GLY A 835 9.30 -9.25 -24.36
CA GLY A 835 7.88 -8.91 -24.21
C GLY A 835 7.60 -7.46 -24.61
N ALA A 836 8.09 -7.04 -25.77
CA ALA A 836 7.98 -5.67 -26.28
C ALA A 836 6.51 -5.30 -26.60
N ARG A 837 6.16 -4.01 -26.49
CA ARG A 837 4.80 -3.52 -26.80
C ARG A 837 4.63 -3.37 -28.31
N GLY A 838 3.81 -4.21 -28.95
CA GLY A 838 3.53 -4.17 -30.39
C GLY A 838 2.49 -5.20 -30.85
N GLU A 839 2.20 -5.25 -32.15
CA GLU A 839 1.31 -6.27 -32.73
C GLU A 839 1.91 -7.68 -32.61
N ARG A 840 1.04 -8.70 -32.46
CA ARG A 840 1.45 -10.09 -32.23
C ARG A 840 2.40 -10.59 -33.34
N PRO A 841 3.57 -11.17 -33.01
CA PRO A 841 4.47 -11.72 -34.01
C PRO A 841 3.76 -12.83 -34.81
N ALA A 842 3.78 -12.71 -36.14
CA ALA A 842 3.13 -13.67 -37.03
C ALA A 842 3.68 -15.10 -36.77
N GLY A 843 2.79 -16.05 -36.48
CA GLY A 843 3.16 -17.43 -36.17
C GLY A 843 3.65 -17.71 -34.73
N ALA A 844 3.94 -16.68 -33.92
CA ALA A 844 4.43 -16.84 -32.54
C ALA A 844 3.53 -16.21 -31.45
N GLY A 845 2.43 -15.55 -31.83
CA GLY A 845 1.51 -14.88 -30.90
C GLY A 845 0.91 -15.75 -29.80
N ARG A 846 0.78 -17.07 -30.00
CA ARG A 846 0.30 -18.01 -28.97
C ARG A 846 1.31 -18.22 -27.83
N PHE A 847 2.60 -18.30 -28.15
CA PHE A 847 3.68 -18.39 -27.15
C PHE A 847 3.80 -17.10 -26.33
N ALA A 848 3.63 -15.95 -26.99
CA ALA A 848 3.64 -14.65 -26.32
C ALA A 848 2.45 -14.50 -25.36
N ALA A 849 1.24 -14.80 -25.82
CA ALA A 849 0.01 -14.72 -25.03
C ALA A 849 0.04 -15.65 -23.79
N ALA A 850 0.52 -16.89 -23.95
CA ALA A 850 0.61 -17.85 -22.84
C ALA A 850 1.59 -17.41 -21.72
N LEU A 851 2.63 -16.62 -22.03
CA LEU A 851 3.58 -16.11 -21.05
C LEU A 851 3.26 -14.69 -20.54
N ASP A 852 2.47 -13.91 -21.29
CA ASP A 852 1.96 -12.58 -20.86
C ASP A 852 1.09 -12.67 -19.61
N GLU A 853 0.40 -13.80 -19.41
CA GLU A 853 -0.43 -14.05 -18.24
C GLU A 853 0.35 -14.06 -16.92
N LEU A 854 1.61 -14.50 -16.95
CA LEU A 854 2.51 -14.51 -15.79
C LEU A 854 3.39 -13.26 -15.71
N TYR A 855 3.89 -12.79 -16.86
CA TYR A 855 4.95 -11.77 -16.92
C TYR A 855 4.50 -10.40 -17.45
N GLY A 856 3.23 -10.25 -17.87
CA GLY A 856 2.69 -9.09 -18.59
C GLY A 856 2.04 -7.99 -17.74
N ARG A 857 2.56 -7.70 -16.53
CA ARG A 857 2.01 -6.66 -15.63
C ARG A 857 1.95 -5.24 -16.24
N ASP A 858 2.67 -5.00 -17.34
CA ASP A 858 2.74 -3.71 -18.06
C ASP A 858 2.03 -3.71 -19.42
N GLY A 859 1.17 -4.69 -19.72
CA GLY A 859 0.46 -4.85 -21.00
C GLY A 859 1.34 -5.42 -22.11
N GLY A 860 1.50 -6.75 -22.15
CA GLY A 860 2.28 -7.50 -23.16
C GLY A 860 1.58 -7.64 -24.52
N GLU A 861 2.23 -8.31 -25.49
CA GLU A 861 1.80 -8.46 -26.90
C GLU A 861 0.38 -9.08 -27.05
N GLY A 862 -0.12 -9.79 -26.04
CA GLY A 862 -1.46 -10.36 -25.98
C GLY A 862 -2.57 -9.42 -25.51
N ALA A 863 -2.24 -8.29 -24.86
CA ALA A 863 -3.22 -7.33 -24.36
C ALA A 863 -3.82 -6.53 -25.53
N ALA A 864 -5.11 -6.72 -25.81
CA ALA A 864 -5.78 -5.99 -26.88
C ALA A 864 -5.67 -4.47 -26.66
N ARG A 865 -5.17 -3.74 -27.66
CA ARG A 865 -5.27 -2.27 -27.73
C ARG A 865 -6.74 -1.90 -27.90
N GLY A 866 -7.42 -1.62 -26.79
CA GLY A 866 -8.68 -0.88 -26.79
C GLY A 866 -8.39 0.57 -26.40
N GLU A 867 -8.19 1.45 -27.38
CA GLU A 867 -8.31 2.89 -27.14
C GLU A 867 -9.81 3.22 -26.93
N LEU A 868 -10.09 3.86 -25.80
CA LEU A 868 -11.31 4.63 -25.52
C LEU A 868 -12.65 3.87 -25.73
N GLY A 869 -13.10 3.15 -24.71
CA GLY A 869 -14.50 2.72 -24.63
C GLY A 869 -14.70 1.56 -23.67
N ALA A 870 -15.69 1.67 -22.80
CA ALA A 870 -16.11 0.61 -21.92
C ALA A 870 -16.67 -0.57 -22.73
N ASP A 871 -15.85 -1.59 -23.00
CA ASP A 871 -16.34 -2.93 -23.31
C ASP A 871 -15.30 -3.99 -22.89
N ARG A 872 -15.57 -4.67 -21.77
CA ARG A 872 -14.76 -5.79 -21.22
C ARG A 872 -15.37 -7.13 -21.63
N SER A 873 -15.56 -7.37 -22.93
CA SER A 873 -16.35 -8.49 -23.44
C SER A 873 -15.55 -9.72 -23.91
N SER A 874 -14.30 -9.91 -23.47
CA SER A 874 -13.64 -11.23 -23.58
C SER A 874 -12.97 -11.59 -22.25
N PRO A 875 -13.55 -12.52 -21.47
CA PRO A 875 -12.89 -13.10 -20.31
C PRO A 875 -11.58 -13.76 -20.77
N PHE A 876 -10.50 -13.52 -20.03
CA PHE A 876 -9.27 -14.32 -20.14
C PHE A 876 -9.58 -15.81 -19.85
N PRO A 877 -8.84 -16.77 -20.45
CA PRO A 877 -9.13 -18.20 -20.32
C PRO A 877 -9.07 -18.71 -18.87
N ASP A 878 -9.80 -19.79 -18.59
CA ASP A 878 -9.75 -20.51 -17.31
C ASP A 878 -8.34 -21.11 -17.11
N VAL A 879 -7.86 -21.23 -15.86
CA VAL A 879 -6.50 -21.72 -15.53
C VAL A 879 -6.23 -23.12 -16.10
N ARG A 880 -7.29 -23.91 -16.25
CA ARG A 880 -7.24 -25.22 -16.93
C ARG A 880 -6.91 -25.08 -18.41
N GLU A 881 -7.61 -24.22 -19.12
CA GLU A 881 -7.39 -23.97 -20.55
C GLU A 881 -5.97 -23.43 -20.77
N TRP A 882 -5.50 -22.53 -19.90
CA TRP A 882 -4.13 -22.04 -19.92
C TRP A 882 -3.09 -23.12 -19.64
N SER A 883 -3.33 -23.99 -18.66
CA SER A 883 -2.46 -25.12 -18.33
C SER A 883 -2.34 -26.12 -19.49
N GLU A 884 -3.43 -26.40 -20.19
CA GLU A 884 -3.41 -27.25 -21.39
C GLU A 884 -2.67 -26.59 -22.55
N GLU A 885 -2.85 -25.28 -22.74
CA GLU A 885 -2.11 -24.52 -23.73
C GLU A 885 -0.60 -24.49 -23.43
N LEU A 886 -0.19 -24.30 -22.18
CA LEU A 886 1.22 -24.38 -21.76
C LEU A 886 1.82 -25.77 -22.03
N ARG A 887 1.07 -26.84 -21.77
CA ARG A 887 1.47 -28.22 -22.08
C ARG A 887 1.70 -28.40 -23.59
N ASP A 888 0.76 -27.93 -24.40
CA ASP A 888 0.80 -28.10 -25.85
C ASP A 888 1.94 -27.28 -26.50
N LEU A 889 2.22 -26.09 -25.97
CA LEU A 889 3.23 -25.17 -26.49
C LEU A 889 4.64 -25.48 -25.96
N PHE A 890 4.79 -25.70 -24.66
CA PHE A 890 6.09 -25.79 -23.98
C PHE A 890 6.39 -27.18 -23.40
N GLY A 891 5.43 -28.11 -23.40
CA GLY A 891 5.60 -29.45 -22.83
C GLY A 891 5.47 -29.47 -21.30
N GLU A 892 5.41 -30.69 -20.75
CA GLU A 892 5.05 -30.93 -19.34
C GLU A 892 6.01 -30.29 -18.34
N GLY A 893 7.32 -30.38 -18.57
CA GLY A 893 8.31 -29.84 -17.61
C GLY A 893 8.25 -28.31 -17.45
N VAL A 894 8.01 -27.58 -18.54
CA VAL A 894 7.98 -26.12 -18.54
C VAL A 894 6.62 -25.59 -18.04
N ARG A 895 5.53 -26.29 -18.40
CA ARG A 895 4.19 -26.04 -17.86
C ARG A 895 4.22 -25.98 -16.33
N GLU A 896 4.84 -26.97 -15.69
CA GLU A 896 4.90 -27.08 -14.23
C GLU A 896 5.69 -25.93 -13.59
N GLU A 897 6.78 -25.48 -14.23
CA GLU A 897 7.56 -24.33 -13.76
C GLU A 897 6.78 -23.00 -13.87
N VAL A 898 6.01 -22.82 -14.95
CA VAL A 898 5.20 -21.61 -15.17
C VAL A 898 4.01 -21.58 -14.21
N LEU A 899 3.33 -22.71 -14.00
CA LEU A 899 2.23 -22.81 -13.03
C LEU A 899 2.72 -22.59 -11.59
N ALA A 900 3.88 -23.13 -11.23
CA ALA A 900 4.49 -22.89 -9.93
C ALA A 900 4.80 -21.40 -9.71
N ALA A 901 5.38 -20.72 -10.70
CA ALA A 901 5.64 -19.28 -10.63
C ALA A 901 4.35 -18.44 -10.58
N ALA A 902 3.27 -18.89 -11.23
CA ALA A 902 1.96 -18.23 -11.17
C ALA A 902 1.29 -18.40 -9.81
N ALA A 903 1.40 -19.59 -9.22
CA ALA A 903 0.94 -19.87 -7.87
C ALA A 903 1.69 -18.99 -6.85
N GLU A 904 3.02 -18.88 -6.95
CA GLU A 904 3.83 -17.96 -6.13
C GLU A 904 3.42 -16.49 -6.32
N GLY A 905 3.06 -16.10 -7.55
CA GLY A 905 2.61 -14.75 -7.91
C GLY A 905 1.21 -14.36 -7.43
N GLY A 906 0.53 -15.23 -6.66
CA GLY A 906 -0.79 -14.98 -6.07
C GLY A 906 -1.97 -15.60 -6.82
N ARG A 907 -1.73 -16.40 -7.87
CA ARG A 907 -2.79 -17.04 -8.65
C ARG A 907 -3.08 -18.44 -8.13
N LEU A 908 -3.91 -18.49 -7.10
CA LEU A 908 -4.16 -19.68 -6.29
C LEU A 908 -4.68 -20.89 -7.10
N GLU A 909 -5.53 -20.67 -8.10
CA GLU A 909 -6.09 -21.75 -8.94
C GLU A 909 -5.02 -22.54 -9.72
N ALA A 910 -3.86 -21.96 -10.02
CA ALA A 910 -2.75 -22.65 -10.68
C ALA A 910 -2.17 -23.77 -9.82
N ALA A 911 -2.27 -23.66 -8.49
CA ALA A 911 -1.75 -24.67 -7.56
C ALA A 911 -2.49 -26.01 -7.63
N LEU A 912 -3.73 -26.03 -8.16
CA LEU A 912 -4.56 -27.24 -8.29
C LEU A 912 -4.22 -28.08 -9.52
N GLU A 913 -3.56 -27.48 -10.52
CA GLU A 913 -3.22 -28.13 -11.78
C GLU A 913 -1.75 -28.60 -11.80
N ILE A 914 -0.94 -28.22 -10.81
CA ILE A 914 0.48 -28.59 -10.68
C ILE A 914 0.67 -30.09 -10.35
N ASP A 915 1.65 -30.73 -11.01
CA ASP A 915 2.19 -32.03 -10.60
C ASP A 915 3.10 -31.90 -9.35
N PRO A 916 2.77 -32.56 -8.23
CA PRO A 916 3.60 -32.61 -7.03
C PRO A 916 5.04 -33.09 -7.26
N GLY A 917 5.27 -33.90 -8.29
CA GLY A 917 6.54 -34.55 -8.61
C GLY A 917 7.57 -33.67 -9.33
N SER A 918 7.15 -32.57 -9.95
CA SER A 918 7.99 -31.80 -10.87
C SER A 918 8.38 -30.41 -10.34
N VAL A 919 7.68 -29.90 -9.33
CA VAL A 919 7.82 -28.50 -8.88
C VAL A 919 8.85 -28.30 -7.77
N ARG A 920 9.54 -27.17 -7.84
CA ARG A 920 10.53 -26.75 -6.85
C ARG A 920 9.86 -26.21 -5.57
N PRO A 921 10.36 -26.53 -4.38
CA PRO A 921 9.80 -26.00 -3.15
C PRO A 921 10.07 -24.52 -2.93
N SER A 922 9.02 -23.78 -2.60
CA SER A 922 9.08 -22.43 -2.06
C SER A 922 8.08 -22.25 -0.93
N VAL A 923 8.38 -21.30 -0.04
CA VAL A 923 7.51 -20.97 1.11
C VAL A 923 6.24 -20.29 0.64
N ASP A 924 6.33 -19.45 -0.41
CA ASP A 924 5.18 -18.77 -1.01
C ASP A 924 4.22 -19.78 -1.65
N LEU A 925 4.74 -20.80 -2.35
CA LEU A 925 3.94 -21.90 -2.88
C LEU A 925 3.27 -22.70 -1.75
N LEU A 926 4.01 -23.04 -0.68
CA LEU A 926 3.45 -23.74 0.47
C LEU A 926 2.33 -22.94 1.14
N ARG A 927 2.54 -21.65 1.36
CA ARG A 927 1.54 -20.72 1.92
C ARG A 927 0.29 -20.67 1.06
N ASN A 928 0.45 -20.44 -0.25
CA ASN A 928 -0.66 -20.29 -1.18
C ASN A 928 -1.47 -21.60 -1.31
N VAL A 929 -0.80 -22.76 -1.25
CA VAL A 929 -1.46 -24.08 -1.22
C VAL A 929 -2.22 -24.32 0.10
N LEU A 930 -1.68 -23.89 1.25
CA LEU A 930 -2.33 -24.02 2.56
C LEU A 930 -3.55 -23.09 2.72
N SER A 931 -3.47 -21.87 2.17
CA SER A 931 -4.60 -20.92 2.15
C SER A 931 -5.81 -21.49 1.39
N LEU A 932 -5.57 -22.19 0.29
CA LEU A 932 -6.60 -22.92 -0.46
C LEU A 932 -7.17 -24.12 0.31
N ALA A 933 -6.34 -24.83 1.07
CA ALA A 933 -6.70 -26.07 1.76
C ALA A 933 -7.91 -25.92 2.71
N GLY A 934 -8.14 -24.73 3.28
CA GLY A 934 -9.25 -24.45 4.20
C GLY A 934 -10.65 -24.43 3.55
N GLY A 935 -10.75 -24.33 2.21
CA GLY A 935 -12.01 -24.25 1.47
C GLY A 935 -12.25 -25.37 0.45
N LEU A 936 -11.38 -26.38 0.39
CA LEU A 936 -11.40 -27.42 -0.64
C LEU A 936 -12.14 -28.70 -0.19
N SER A 937 -12.70 -29.44 -1.17
CA SER A 937 -13.28 -30.77 -0.92
C SER A 937 -12.20 -31.80 -0.53
N GLU A 938 -12.58 -32.86 0.20
CA GLU A 938 -11.62 -33.91 0.61
C GLU A 938 -10.87 -34.54 -0.57
N SER A 939 -11.48 -34.62 -1.75
CA SER A 939 -10.85 -35.15 -2.97
C SER A 939 -9.81 -34.20 -3.58
N ALA A 940 -9.95 -32.88 -3.39
CA ALA A 940 -8.95 -31.89 -3.79
C ALA A 940 -7.79 -31.83 -2.77
N LEU A 941 -8.10 -31.89 -1.48
CA LEU A 941 -7.10 -32.03 -0.40
C LEU A 941 -6.23 -33.28 -0.54
N ALA A 942 -6.82 -34.42 -0.92
CA ALA A 942 -6.09 -35.66 -1.16
C ALA A 942 -5.06 -35.54 -2.29
N ARG A 943 -5.31 -34.71 -3.30
CA ARG A 943 -4.40 -34.45 -4.42
C ARG A 943 -3.23 -33.54 -4.04
N LEU A 944 -3.46 -32.57 -3.16
CA LEU A 944 -2.44 -31.62 -2.70
C LEU A 944 -1.54 -32.17 -1.58
N ARG A 945 -2.03 -33.12 -0.77
CA ARG A 945 -1.30 -33.66 0.40
C ARG A 945 0.11 -34.19 0.07
N PRO A 946 0.36 -34.93 -1.03
CA PRO A 946 1.72 -35.34 -1.41
C PRO A 946 2.66 -34.17 -1.76
N LEU A 947 2.13 -33.12 -2.41
CA LEU A 947 2.89 -31.90 -2.71
C LEU A 947 3.27 -31.19 -1.41
N VAL A 948 2.30 -30.92 -0.53
CA VAL A 948 2.56 -30.25 0.75
C VAL A 948 3.58 -31.04 1.59
N ALA A 949 3.44 -32.37 1.68
CA ALA A 949 4.38 -33.23 2.40
C ALA A 949 5.82 -33.12 1.88
N ARG A 950 5.99 -33.09 0.55
CA ARG A 950 7.29 -32.92 -0.10
C ARG A 950 7.84 -31.51 0.11
N LEU A 951 7.03 -30.48 -0.11
CA LEU A 951 7.40 -29.07 0.07
C LEU A 951 7.90 -28.83 1.49
N VAL A 952 7.14 -29.27 2.47
CA VAL A 952 7.46 -29.18 3.89
C VAL A 952 8.78 -29.88 4.20
N ARG A 953 8.99 -31.11 3.70
CA ARG A 953 10.25 -31.85 3.90
C ARG A 953 11.46 -31.12 3.32
N GLU A 954 11.38 -30.69 2.06
CA GLU A 954 12.50 -30.04 1.38
C GLU A 954 12.79 -28.63 1.91
N LEU A 955 11.76 -27.86 2.27
CA LEU A 955 11.92 -26.56 2.93
C LEU A 955 12.50 -26.71 4.34
N THR A 956 12.09 -27.73 5.09
CA THR A 956 12.68 -28.07 6.40
C THR A 956 14.15 -28.40 6.25
N GLU A 957 14.56 -29.17 5.23
CA GLU A 957 15.97 -29.47 4.95
C GLU A 957 16.79 -28.22 4.58
N GLN A 958 16.25 -27.35 3.72
CA GLN A 958 16.89 -26.10 3.32
C GLN A 958 17.04 -25.13 4.50
N LEU A 959 15.98 -24.95 5.28
CA LEU A 959 15.99 -24.12 6.48
C LEU A 959 16.96 -24.68 7.52
N ALA A 960 16.94 -25.99 7.76
CA ALA A 960 17.89 -26.65 8.64
C ALA A 960 19.34 -26.37 8.23
N ASN A 961 19.66 -26.36 6.92
CA ASN A 961 21.00 -26.05 6.44
C ASN A 961 21.40 -24.58 6.66
N ARG A 962 20.44 -23.63 6.66
CA ARG A 962 20.67 -22.20 6.96
C ARG A 962 20.71 -21.88 8.45
N VAL A 963 19.94 -22.61 9.25
CA VAL A 963 19.78 -22.42 10.70
C VAL A 963 20.89 -23.12 11.50
N LYS A 964 21.35 -24.31 11.06
CA LYS A 964 22.44 -25.06 11.72
C LYS A 964 23.72 -24.23 11.96
N PRO A 965 24.20 -23.39 11.01
CA PRO A 965 25.35 -22.51 11.25
C PRO A 965 25.07 -21.32 12.17
N ALA A 966 23.82 -20.84 12.27
CA ALA A 966 23.44 -19.73 13.16
C ALA A 966 23.47 -20.14 14.65
N LEU A 967 23.33 -21.44 14.92
CA LEU A 967 23.50 -22.07 16.24
C LEU A 967 24.99 -22.24 16.65
N THR A 968 25.88 -21.36 16.16
CA THR A 968 27.33 -21.49 16.28
C THR A 968 27.81 -21.37 17.72
N GLY A 969 27.95 -22.50 18.42
CA GLY A 969 28.53 -22.54 19.76
C GLY A 969 28.13 -23.76 20.59
N ILE A 970 27.04 -24.42 20.22
CA ILE A 970 26.92 -25.85 20.49
C ILE A 970 27.98 -26.53 19.62
N GLN A 971 28.92 -27.27 20.20
CA GLN A 971 30.02 -27.89 19.44
C GLN A 971 29.49 -28.85 18.37
N LEU A 972 29.23 -28.31 17.17
CA LEU A 972 29.04 -29.10 15.97
C LEU A 972 30.43 -29.52 15.46
N PRO A 973 30.59 -30.78 15.02
CA PRO A 973 31.85 -31.31 14.51
C PRO A 973 32.48 -30.41 13.44
N ARG A 974 33.54 -29.68 13.77
CA ARG A 974 34.32 -28.88 12.82
C ARG A 974 35.23 -29.78 11.96
N PRO A 975 35.37 -29.49 10.65
CA PRO A 975 36.37 -30.13 9.80
C PRO A 975 37.78 -29.82 10.30
N THR A 976 38.63 -30.83 10.40
CA THR A 976 40.01 -30.73 10.83
C THR A 976 40.87 -31.66 9.98
N ARG A 977 42.11 -31.28 9.72
CA ARG A 977 43.10 -32.18 9.09
C ARG A 977 43.81 -33.07 10.13
N ARG A 978 43.56 -32.83 11.42
CA ARG A 978 44.11 -33.66 12.51
C ARG A 978 43.31 -34.97 12.60
N PRO A 979 43.96 -36.13 12.57
CA PRO A 979 43.28 -37.41 12.79
C PRO A 979 42.64 -37.41 14.19
N GLY A 980 41.33 -37.65 14.28
CA GLY A 980 40.65 -37.58 15.59
C GLY A 980 39.13 -37.87 15.61
N GLY A 981 38.44 -37.79 14.48
CA GLY A 981 37.04 -38.26 14.36
C GLY A 981 36.70 -38.77 12.97
N ARG A 982 35.41 -38.92 12.63
CA ARG A 982 34.97 -39.56 11.37
C ARG A 982 35.48 -38.79 10.14
N LEU A 983 35.92 -39.52 9.11
CA LEU A 983 36.37 -38.94 7.84
C LEU A 983 35.20 -38.24 7.13
N ASP A 984 35.40 -37.00 6.70
CA ASP A 984 34.47 -36.26 5.84
C ASP A 984 34.75 -36.65 4.38
N LEU A 985 34.08 -37.72 3.92
CA LEU A 985 34.30 -38.31 2.60
C LEU A 985 34.10 -37.29 1.45
N PRO A 986 33.02 -36.47 1.43
CA PRO A 986 32.81 -35.51 0.35
C PRO A 986 33.90 -34.42 0.26
N ARG A 987 34.36 -33.86 1.39
CA ARG A 987 35.45 -32.87 1.38
C ARG A 987 36.79 -33.50 1.07
N THR A 988 37.04 -34.71 1.55
CA THR A 988 38.26 -35.46 1.23
C THR A 988 38.31 -35.77 -0.27
N LEU A 989 37.20 -36.17 -0.89
CA LEU A 989 37.16 -36.38 -2.34
C LEU A 989 37.41 -35.08 -3.12
N ARG A 990 36.70 -33.99 -2.81
CA ARG A 990 36.90 -32.69 -3.50
C ARG A 990 38.32 -32.14 -3.39
N ALA A 991 38.94 -32.25 -2.21
CA ALA A 991 40.31 -31.79 -1.99
C ALA A 991 41.37 -32.63 -2.74
N ASN A 992 40.99 -33.82 -3.22
CA ASN A 992 41.85 -34.77 -3.92
C ASN A 992 41.33 -35.09 -5.34
N LEU A 993 40.38 -34.34 -5.89
CA LEU A 993 39.91 -34.58 -7.26
C LEU A 993 41.03 -34.45 -8.31
N ALA A 994 42.03 -33.62 -8.03
CA ALA A 994 43.23 -33.49 -8.86
C ALA A 994 44.11 -34.77 -8.88
N THR A 995 43.91 -35.71 -7.95
CA THR A 995 44.63 -37.00 -7.89
C THR A 995 43.82 -38.15 -8.48
N ALA A 996 42.69 -37.85 -9.12
CA ALA A 996 41.85 -38.84 -9.79
C ALA A 996 42.56 -39.42 -11.02
N ARG A 997 42.71 -40.74 -11.07
CA ARG A 997 43.29 -41.50 -12.19
C ARG A 997 42.42 -42.70 -12.53
N ARG A 998 42.39 -43.13 -13.78
CA ARG A 998 41.68 -44.35 -14.18
C ARG A 998 42.57 -45.57 -13.95
N ASP A 999 42.02 -46.64 -13.37
CA ASP A 999 42.70 -47.92 -13.26
C ASP A 999 42.70 -48.68 -14.60
N ALA A 1000 43.38 -49.83 -14.64
CA ALA A 1000 43.51 -50.67 -15.84
C ALA A 1000 42.15 -51.21 -16.33
N GLU A 1001 41.11 -51.19 -15.50
CA GLU A 1001 39.73 -51.57 -15.83
C GLU A 1001 38.83 -50.35 -16.13
N GLY A 1002 39.39 -49.14 -16.21
CA GLY A 1002 38.69 -47.91 -16.57
C GLY A 1002 37.92 -47.22 -15.43
N ARG A 1003 38.03 -47.71 -14.18
CA ARG A 1003 37.37 -47.12 -13.01
C ARG A 1003 38.19 -45.95 -12.49
N VAL A 1004 37.51 -44.86 -12.11
CA VAL A 1004 38.16 -43.68 -11.55
C VAL A 1004 38.53 -43.93 -10.09
N VAL A 1005 39.82 -43.97 -9.80
CA VAL A 1005 40.40 -44.13 -8.47
C VAL A 1005 40.98 -42.80 -8.01
N VAL A 1006 40.53 -42.32 -6.85
CA VAL A 1006 41.03 -41.10 -6.21
C VAL A 1006 41.91 -41.47 -5.03
N VAL A 1007 43.17 -41.02 -5.02
CA VAL A 1007 44.08 -41.25 -3.90
C VAL A 1007 43.90 -40.13 -2.86
N PRO A 1008 43.44 -40.42 -1.62
CA PRO A 1008 43.13 -39.39 -0.63
C PRO A 1008 44.40 -38.88 0.09
N GLU A 1009 45.22 -38.10 -0.60
CA GLU A 1009 46.45 -37.51 -0.05
C GLU A 1009 46.19 -36.43 1.02
N ARG A 1010 45.04 -35.75 0.93
CA ARG A 1010 44.59 -34.68 1.85
C ARG A 1010 43.31 -35.08 2.59
N PRO A 1011 43.34 -35.99 3.57
CA PRO A 1011 42.16 -36.42 4.32
C PRO A 1011 41.66 -35.31 5.26
N VAL A 1012 40.33 -35.13 5.31
CA VAL A 1012 39.64 -34.18 6.20
C VAL A 1012 38.73 -34.96 7.15
N PHE A 1013 38.88 -34.74 8.46
CA PHE A 1013 38.14 -35.42 9.53
C PHE A 1013 37.18 -34.46 10.26
N ARG A 1014 36.19 -34.99 10.97
CA ARG A 1014 35.27 -34.20 11.83
C ARG A 1014 35.63 -34.34 13.30
N THR A 1015 35.59 -33.26 14.09
CA THR A 1015 35.85 -33.29 15.56
C THR A 1015 34.72 -34.00 16.34
N ARG A 1016 35.03 -34.65 17.48
CA ARG A 1016 34.01 -35.32 18.34
C ARG A 1016 33.35 -34.30 19.27
N GLY A 1017 32.03 -34.09 19.16
CA GLY A 1017 31.27 -33.24 20.10
C GLY A 1017 30.79 -34.02 21.33
N ARG A 1018 30.88 -33.44 22.53
CA ARG A 1018 30.26 -33.97 23.77
C ARG A 1018 28.76 -33.65 23.79
N LYS A 1019 27.92 -34.64 24.13
CA LYS A 1019 26.51 -34.43 24.49
C LYS A 1019 26.44 -33.92 25.93
N ALA A 1020 26.09 -32.65 26.11
CA ALA A 1020 25.49 -32.13 27.34
C ALA A 1020 24.97 -30.71 27.07
N ASN A 1021 23.65 -30.54 27.06
CA ASN A 1021 22.87 -29.43 27.65
C ASN A 1021 21.43 -29.52 27.13
N ASP A 1022 20.46 -29.87 27.99
CA ASP A 1022 19.03 -29.92 27.67
C ASP A 1022 18.37 -28.59 28.06
N TRP A 1023 18.25 -27.68 27.10
CA TRP A 1023 17.45 -26.46 27.25
C TRP A 1023 16.03 -26.71 26.75
N ARG A 1024 15.02 -26.17 27.44
CA ARG A 1024 13.63 -26.26 27.00
C ARG A 1024 13.24 -25.01 26.21
N LEU A 1025 12.68 -25.19 25.01
CA LEU A 1025 12.17 -24.11 24.16
C LEU A 1025 10.66 -24.29 23.99
N VAL A 1026 9.87 -23.32 24.42
CA VAL A 1026 8.41 -23.28 24.20
C VAL A 1026 8.12 -22.20 23.18
N LEU A 1027 7.71 -22.61 21.98
CA LEU A 1027 7.25 -21.72 20.92
C LEU A 1027 5.75 -21.53 21.04
N VAL A 1028 5.31 -20.31 21.34
CA VAL A 1028 3.91 -19.93 21.48
C VAL A 1028 3.55 -19.09 20.26
N VAL A 1029 2.69 -19.58 19.39
CA VAL A 1029 2.45 -19.02 18.05
C VAL A 1029 0.98 -18.64 17.90
N ASP A 1030 0.76 -17.38 17.54
CA ASP A 1030 -0.54 -16.83 17.21
C ASP A 1030 -0.99 -17.31 15.83
N VAL A 1031 -2.22 -17.80 15.73
CA VAL A 1031 -2.78 -18.36 14.48
C VAL A 1031 -3.95 -17.53 13.94
N SER A 1032 -4.02 -16.25 14.32
CA SER A 1032 -4.95 -15.27 13.77
C SER A 1032 -4.78 -15.09 12.25
N GLY A 1033 -5.81 -14.53 11.59
CA GLY A 1033 -5.80 -14.30 10.14
C GLY A 1033 -4.65 -13.42 9.63
N SER A 1034 -4.15 -12.50 10.46
CA SER A 1034 -2.99 -11.65 10.17
C SER A 1034 -1.64 -12.38 10.28
N MET A 1035 -1.61 -13.57 10.90
CA MET A 1035 -0.40 -14.31 11.28
C MET A 1035 -0.04 -15.47 10.35
N GLU A 1036 -0.81 -15.73 9.30
CA GLU A 1036 -0.69 -16.94 8.44
C GLU A 1036 0.74 -17.21 7.95
N ALA A 1037 1.45 -16.19 7.42
CA ALA A 1037 2.83 -16.34 6.95
C ALA A 1037 3.83 -16.64 8.08
N SER A 1038 3.64 -16.03 9.24
CA SER A 1038 4.47 -16.20 10.43
C SER A 1038 4.25 -17.55 11.12
N THR A 1039 3.04 -18.11 11.01
CA THR A 1039 2.70 -19.46 11.50
C THR A 1039 3.44 -20.55 10.74
N VAL A 1040 3.50 -20.44 9.40
CA VAL A 1040 4.23 -21.40 8.54
C VAL A 1040 5.71 -21.46 8.93
N TRP A 1041 6.35 -20.30 9.05
CA TRP A 1041 7.75 -20.21 9.47
C TRP A 1041 7.98 -20.76 10.86
N SER A 1042 7.06 -20.51 11.80
CA SER A 1042 7.17 -20.97 13.17
C SER A 1042 7.07 -22.50 13.28
N ALA A 1043 6.16 -23.14 12.53
CA ALA A 1043 6.02 -24.59 12.50
C ALA A 1043 7.25 -25.28 11.88
N LEU A 1044 7.77 -24.76 10.76
CA LEU A 1044 9.00 -25.27 10.14
C LEU A 1044 10.21 -25.09 11.06
N THR A 1045 10.32 -23.93 11.71
CA THR A 1045 11.42 -23.64 12.64
C THR A 1045 11.36 -24.51 13.89
N ALA A 1046 10.17 -24.74 14.45
CA ALA A 1046 9.95 -25.66 15.57
C ALA A 1046 10.40 -27.08 15.22
N SER A 1047 10.06 -27.55 14.01
CA SER A 1047 10.46 -28.87 13.52
C SER A 1047 11.98 -29.00 13.37
N VAL A 1048 12.66 -27.94 12.93
CA VAL A 1048 14.12 -27.88 12.88
C VAL A 1048 14.73 -27.92 14.28
N PHE A 1049 14.17 -27.19 15.26
CA PHE A 1049 14.66 -27.20 16.64
C PHE A 1049 14.43 -28.53 17.36
N ALA A 1050 13.32 -29.23 17.10
CA ALA A 1050 13.08 -30.58 17.63
C ALA A 1050 14.13 -31.59 17.15
N GLY A 1051 14.76 -31.36 16.00
CA GLY A 1051 15.90 -32.15 15.50
C GLY A 1051 17.24 -31.85 16.19
N VAL A 1052 17.32 -30.84 17.07
CA VAL A 1052 18.55 -30.45 17.78
C VAL A 1052 18.64 -31.19 19.11
N SER A 1053 19.64 -32.07 19.26
CA SER A 1053 19.79 -32.91 20.46
C SER A 1053 20.15 -32.18 21.76
N ALA A 1054 20.12 -30.85 21.78
CA ALA A 1054 20.38 -29.99 22.94
C ALA A 1054 19.14 -29.16 23.34
N LEU A 1055 18.00 -29.38 22.66
CA LEU A 1055 16.75 -28.66 22.90
C LEU A 1055 15.59 -29.66 23.04
N SER A 1056 14.72 -29.43 24.01
CA SER A 1056 13.37 -30.01 24.04
C SER A 1056 12.38 -28.94 23.58
N THR A 1057 11.79 -29.11 22.39
CA THR A 1057 10.91 -28.11 21.76
C THR A 1057 9.43 -28.43 21.99
N HIS A 1058 8.70 -27.47 22.55
CA HIS A 1058 7.24 -27.47 22.67
C HIS A 1058 6.65 -26.46 21.71
N PHE A 1059 5.48 -26.76 21.13
CA PHE A 1059 4.78 -25.87 20.21
C PHE A 1059 3.33 -25.70 20.65
N LEU A 1060 2.98 -24.47 21.01
CA LEU A 1060 1.63 -24.06 21.39
C LEU A 1060 1.08 -23.15 20.30
N ALA A 1061 -0.03 -23.55 19.69
CA ALA A 1061 -0.81 -22.70 18.79
C ALA A 1061 -1.97 -22.06 19.57
N PHE A 1062 -2.24 -20.77 19.36
CA PHE A 1062 -3.35 -20.12 20.07
C PHE A 1062 -4.14 -19.13 19.21
N SER A 1063 -5.45 -19.09 19.43
CA SER A 1063 -6.37 -18.03 19.01
C SER A 1063 -7.21 -17.62 20.23
N THR A 1064 -8.49 -17.99 20.30
CA THR A 1064 -9.32 -17.89 21.52
C THR A 1064 -9.08 -19.05 22.48
N GLU A 1065 -8.63 -20.19 21.94
CA GLU A 1065 -8.22 -21.38 22.69
C GLU A 1065 -6.73 -21.67 22.46
N VAL A 1066 -6.11 -22.41 23.38
CA VAL A 1066 -4.70 -22.80 23.31
C VAL A 1066 -4.63 -24.29 23.04
N VAL A 1067 -3.94 -24.68 21.98
CA VAL A 1067 -3.74 -26.07 21.57
C VAL A 1067 -2.26 -26.42 21.70
N ASP A 1068 -1.95 -27.46 22.48
CA ASP A 1068 -0.60 -28.01 22.58
C ASP A 1068 -0.38 -29.05 21.48
N LEU A 1069 0.53 -28.74 20.55
CA LEU A 1069 0.90 -29.59 19.41
C LEU A 1069 2.32 -30.14 19.55
N THR A 1070 2.85 -30.21 20.78
CA THR A 1070 4.21 -30.71 21.07
C THR A 1070 4.47 -32.10 20.46
N ASP A 1071 3.51 -33.03 20.52
CA ASP A 1071 3.66 -34.39 19.99
C ASP A 1071 3.76 -34.45 18.46
N ARG A 1072 3.45 -33.34 17.77
CA ARG A 1072 3.45 -33.21 16.31
C ARG A 1072 4.61 -32.37 15.79
N VAL A 1073 5.48 -31.83 16.65
CA VAL A 1073 6.62 -30.99 16.23
C VAL A 1073 7.60 -31.73 15.30
N ALA A 1074 7.67 -33.06 15.38
CA ALA A 1074 8.48 -33.86 14.46
C ALA A 1074 7.86 -34.01 13.06
N ASP A 1075 6.57 -33.68 12.89
CA ASP A 1075 5.82 -33.75 11.64
C ASP A 1075 5.17 -32.39 11.30
N PRO A 1076 5.92 -31.47 10.66
CA PRO A 1076 5.45 -30.14 10.32
C PRO A 1076 4.20 -30.12 9.44
N LEU A 1077 3.92 -31.17 8.66
CA LEU A 1077 2.72 -31.23 7.83
C LEU A 1077 1.46 -31.38 8.69
N SER A 1078 1.48 -32.32 9.63
CA SER A 1078 0.36 -32.51 10.57
C SER A 1078 0.12 -31.24 11.38
N LEU A 1079 1.20 -30.58 11.81
CA LEU A 1079 1.16 -29.30 12.53
C LEU A 1079 0.48 -28.18 11.73
N LEU A 1080 0.82 -28.03 10.44
CA LEU A 1080 0.26 -26.99 9.58
C LEU A 1080 -1.19 -27.23 9.15
N LEU A 1081 -1.63 -28.49 9.10
CA LEU A 1081 -3.00 -28.86 8.74
C LEU A 1081 -3.98 -28.77 9.92
N GLU A 1082 -3.48 -28.92 11.15
CA GLU A 1082 -4.28 -28.88 12.37
C GLU A 1082 -4.50 -27.46 12.89
N VAL A 1083 -3.59 -26.53 12.55
CA VAL A 1083 -3.72 -25.11 12.84
C VAL A 1083 -4.81 -24.49 11.96
N ARG A 1084 -5.98 -24.25 12.54
CA ARG A 1084 -7.08 -23.52 11.86
C ARG A 1084 -6.94 -22.02 12.09
N VAL A 1085 -6.92 -21.26 11.00
CA VAL A 1085 -6.92 -19.80 11.02
C VAL A 1085 -8.35 -19.29 11.25
N GLY A 1086 -8.63 -18.70 12.41
CA GLY A 1086 -9.93 -18.10 12.71
C GLY A 1086 -10.21 -17.86 14.21
N GLY A 1087 -10.81 -16.71 14.52
CA GLY A 1087 -11.16 -16.27 15.89
C GLY A 1087 -10.26 -15.15 16.43
N GLY A 1088 -10.70 -14.47 17.48
CA GLY A 1088 -9.93 -13.44 18.18
C GLY A 1088 -8.70 -14.02 18.91
N THR A 1089 -7.85 -13.15 19.45
CA THR A 1089 -6.55 -13.52 20.02
C THR A 1089 -6.57 -13.45 21.55
N HIS A 1090 -6.11 -14.49 22.26
CA HIS A 1090 -5.98 -14.49 23.72
C HIS A 1090 -4.56 -14.87 24.19
N ILE A 1091 -3.63 -13.92 24.08
CA ILE A 1091 -2.20 -14.11 24.34
C ILE A 1091 -1.93 -14.44 25.81
N ALA A 1092 -2.63 -13.76 26.73
CA ALA A 1092 -2.54 -13.99 28.17
C ALA A 1092 -2.88 -15.44 28.56
N GLY A 1093 -3.85 -16.07 27.88
CA GLY A 1093 -4.19 -17.49 28.07
C GLY A 1093 -3.07 -18.41 27.61
N ALA A 1094 -2.48 -18.12 26.45
CA ALA A 1094 -1.39 -18.90 25.88
C ALA A 1094 -0.13 -18.86 26.76
N LEU A 1095 0.27 -17.69 27.25
CA LEU A 1095 1.42 -17.56 28.16
C LEU A 1095 1.18 -18.23 29.52
N ARG A 1096 -0.06 -18.20 30.03
CA ARG A 1096 -0.43 -18.93 31.25
C ARG A 1096 -0.25 -20.44 31.07
N HIS A 1097 -0.63 -20.97 29.92
CA HIS A 1097 -0.43 -22.38 29.59
C HIS A 1097 1.06 -22.69 29.40
N ALA A 1098 1.80 -21.85 28.66
CA ALA A 1098 3.25 -21.98 28.51
C ALA A 1098 3.98 -22.03 29.87
N ARG A 1099 3.53 -21.21 30.84
CA ARG A 1099 4.05 -21.23 32.21
C ARG A 1099 3.84 -22.57 32.91
N SER A 1100 2.70 -23.26 32.68
CA SER A 1100 2.47 -24.59 33.26
C SER A 1100 3.42 -25.67 32.74
N LEU A 1101 4.07 -25.44 31.58
CA LEU A 1101 5.08 -26.31 31.00
C LEU A 1101 6.51 -26.02 31.49
N VAL A 1102 6.71 -24.93 32.24
CA VAL A 1102 8.00 -24.55 32.82
C VAL A 1102 8.30 -25.47 34.01
N THR A 1103 9.44 -26.18 33.95
CA THR A 1103 9.92 -27.06 35.03
C THR A 1103 11.18 -26.53 35.68
N VAL A 1104 12.15 -26.10 34.87
CA VAL A 1104 13.39 -25.46 35.32
C VAL A 1104 13.47 -24.07 34.68
N PRO A 1105 13.02 -23.00 35.37
CA PRO A 1105 12.91 -21.67 34.78
C PRO A 1105 14.19 -21.16 34.13
N GLU A 1106 15.33 -21.28 34.82
CA GLU A 1106 16.65 -20.83 34.36
C GLU A 1106 17.14 -21.52 33.08
N ARG A 1107 16.54 -22.67 32.71
CA ARG A 1107 16.86 -23.44 31.49
C ARG A 1107 15.68 -23.53 30.54
N THR A 1108 14.70 -22.64 30.69
CA THR A 1108 13.50 -22.56 29.85
C THR A 1108 13.48 -21.24 29.08
N MET A 1109 13.28 -21.34 27.78
CA MET A 1109 13.06 -20.22 26.86
C MET A 1109 11.61 -20.26 26.38
N VAL A 1110 10.90 -19.14 26.49
CA VAL A 1110 9.55 -18.97 25.94
C VAL A 1110 9.62 -17.92 24.84
N VAL A 1111 9.27 -18.31 23.62
CA VAL A 1111 9.26 -17.43 22.44
C VAL A 1111 7.82 -17.26 21.99
N LEU A 1112 7.29 -16.05 22.11
CA LEU A 1112 5.96 -15.68 21.67
C LEU A 1112 6.04 -15.06 20.27
N VAL A 1113 5.42 -15.69 19.28
CA VAL A 1113 5.29 -15.19 17.91
C VAL A 1113 3.87 -14.67 17.70
N SER A 1114 3.69 -13.36 17.63
CA SER A 1114 2.38 -12.69 17.48
C SER A 1114 2.57 -11.29 16.90
N ASP A 1115 1.50 -10.70 16.35
CA ASP A 1115 1.41 -9.27 16.06
C ASP A 1115 1.16 -8.42 17.34
N PHE A 1116 1.11 -9.07 18.50
CA PHE A 1116 0.87 -8.46 19.82
C PHE A 1116 -0.48 -7.74 19.92
N GLU A 1117 -1.45 -8.10 19.08
CA GLU A 1117 -2.84 -7.66 19.22
C GLU A 1117 -3.61 -8.58 20.18
N GLU A 1118 -3.74 -8.14 21.44
CA GLU A 1118 -4.47 -8.88 22.46
C GLU A 1118 -5.98 -8.62 22.35
N GLY A 1119 -6.77 -9.68 22.19
CA GLY A 1119 -8.24 -9.63 22.17
C GLY A 1119 -8.86 -9.54 23.56
N GLY A 1120 -8.12 -9.91 24.61
CA GLY A 1120 -8.49 -9.71 26.02
C GLY A 1120 -7.91 -8.44 26.65
N PRO A 1121 -8.08 -8.25 27.99
CA PRO A 1121 -7.44 -7.15 28.70
C PRO A 1121 -5.91 -7.33 28.73
N VAL A 1122 -5.16 -6.27 28.46
CA VAL A 1122 -3.67 -6.28 28.41
C VAL A 1122 -3.04 -6.44 29.81
N GLY A 1123 -3.74 -6.06 30.89
CA GLY A 1123 -3.24 -6.20 32.26
C GLY A 1123 -2.84 -7.64 32.63
N PRO A 1124 -3.72 -8.63 32.47
CA PRO A 1124 -3.41 -10.06 32.60
C PRO A 1124 -2.21 -10.54 31.77
N LEU A 1125 -2.07 -10.05 30.53
CA LEU A 1125 -0.94 -10.38 29.64
C LEU A 1125 0.39 -9.89 30.24
N VAL A 1126 0.46 -8.61 30.61
CA VAL A 1126 1.64 -8.00 31.25
C VAL A 1126 1.98 -8.70 32.57
N ALA A 1127 0.96 -9.09 33.35
CA ALA A 1127 1.16 -9.85 34.58
C ALA A 1127 1.78 -11.24 34.30
N GLN A 1128 1.29 -11.99 33.31
CA GLN A 1128 1.89 -13.28 32.94
C GLN A 1128 3.35 -13.15 32.49
N VAL A 1129 3.67 -12.11 31.72
CA VAL A 1129 5.05 -11.84 31.29
C VAL A 1129 5.95 -11.53 32.49
N ARG A 1130 5.52 -10.63 33.39
CA ARG A 1130 6.28 -10.32 34.62
C ARG A 1130 6.50 -11.58 35.46
N GLU A 1131 5.48 -12.42 35.61
CA GLU A 1131 5.58 -13.68 36.38
C GLU A 1131 6.59 -14.66 35.74
N LEU A 1132 6.60 -14.79 34.40
CA LEU A 1132 7.59 -15.61 33.70
C LEU A 1132 9.01 -15.06 33.87
N VAL A 1133 9.21 -13.76 33.64
CA VAL A 1133 10.52 -13.11 33.75
C VAL A 1133 11.05 -13.16 35.18
N THR A 1134 10.22 -12.86 36.18
CA THR A 1134 10.61 -12.93 37.60
C THR A 1134 10.92 -14.34 38.08
N SER A 1135 10.32 -15.37 37.46
CA SER A 1135 10.65 -16.76 37.74
C SER A 1135 12.01 -17.22 37.18
N GLY A 1136 12.66 -16.42 36.34
CA GLY A 1136 13.95 -16.73 35.72
C GLY A 1136 13.86 -17.35 34.32
N VAL A 1137 12.67 -17.39 33.72
CA VAL A 1137 12.47 -17.84 32.33
C VAL A 1137 13.00 -16.78 31.36
N THR A 1138 13.72 -17.20 30.33
CA THR A 1138 14.11 -16.29 29.25
C THR A 1138 12.94 -16.13 28.28
N VAL A 1139 12.27 -14.98 28.31
CA VAL A 1139 11.11 -14.69 27.47
C VAL A 1139 11.52 -13.78 26.30
N LEU A 1140 11.00 -14.06 25.11
CA LEU A 1140 11.21 -13.25 23.91
C LEU A 1140 9.90 -13.08 23.15
N GLY A 1141 9.57 -11.84 22.79
CA GLY A 1141 8.52 -11.53 21.83
C GLY A 1141 9.10 -11.42 20.43
N CYS A 1142 8.61 -12.23 19.50
CA CYS A 1142 8.90 -12.16 18.08
C CYS A 1142 7.71 -11.50 17.36
N ALA A 1143 7.91 -10.26 16.89
CA ALA A 1143 6.92 -9.57 16.09
C ALA A 1143 6.72 -10.27 14.74
N SER A 1144 5.48 -10.28 14.26
CA SER A 1144 5.15 -10.78 12.92
C SER A 1144 5.90 -9.98 11.84
N LEU A 1145 6.40 -10.68 10.82
CA LEU A 1145 7.03 -10.10 9.65
C LEU A 1145 6.06 -10.20 8.47
N ASP A 1146 5.89 -9.11 7.73
CA ASP A 1146 5.19 -9.15 6.44
C ASP A 1146 6.06 -9.74 5.32
N ASP A 1147 5.49 -9.89 4.13
CA ASP A 1147 6.13 -10.44 2.92
C ASP A 1147 7.36 -9.64 2.45
N ARG A 1148 7.59 -8.45 3.01
CA ARG A 1148 8.71 -7.55 2.73
C ARG A 1148 9.71 -7.47 3.89
N GLY A 1149 9.52 -8.26 4.94
CA GLY A 1149 10.35 -8.26 6.14
C GLY A 1149 10.13 -7.04 7.04
N VAL A 1150 9.02 -6.30 6.86
CA VAL A 1150 8.63 -5.19 7.72
C VAL A 1150 7.83 -5.75 8.89
N ALA A 1151 8.22 -5.38 10.10
CA ALA A 1151 7.55 -5.81 11.31
C ALA A 1151 6.15 -5.18 11.41
N ARG A 1152 5.12 -6.02 11.57
CA ARG A 1152 3.73 -5.58 11.79
C ARG A 1152 3.30 -6.03 13.18
N TYR A 1153 3.14 -5.08 14.10
CA TYR A 1153 2.71 -5.36 15.45
C TYR A 1153 2.16 -4.13 16.18
N SER A 1154 1.38 -4.35 17.24
CA SER A 1154 0.91 -3.30 18.15
C SER A 1154 2.06 -2.73 18.98
N THR A 1155 2.47 -1.49 18.68
CA THR A 1155 3.56 -0.80 19.37
C THR A 1155 3.26 -0.52 20.84
N SER A 1156 2.01 -0.26 21.19
CA SER A 1156 1.58 0.02 22.56
C SER A 1156 1.66 -1.23 23.46
N VAL A 1157 1.19 -2.38 22.98
CA VAL A 1157 1.26 -3.66 23.71
C VAL A 1157 2.72 -4.15 23.77
N ALA A 1158 3.46 -4.10 22.66
CA ALA A 1158 4.88 -4.45 22.66
C ALA A 1158 5.70 -3.60 23.65
N GLY A 1159 5.44 -2.29 23.72
CA GLY A 1159 6.07 -1.39 24.70
C GLY A 1159 5.77 -1.79 26.15
N ALA A 1160 4.52 -2.16 26.46
CA ALA A 1160 4.13 -2.64 27.78
C ALA A 1160 4.80 -3.98 28.16
N LEU A 1161 5.02 -4.86 27.17
CA LEU A 1161 5.70 -6.15 27.35
C LEU A 1161 7.22 -5.98 27.55
N VAL A 1162 7.84 -5.03 26.84
CA VAL A 1162 9.24 -4.63 27.06
C VAL A 1162 9.42 -4.07 28.47
N ALA A 1163 8.51 -3.19 28.91
CA ALA A 1163 8.51 -2.68 30.28
C ALA A 1163 8.27 -3.77 31.35
N ALA A 1164 7.69 -4.91 30.96
CA ALA A 1164 7.53 -6.09 31.80
C ALA A 1164 8.75 -7.03 31.82
N GLY A 1165 9.79 -6.72 31.03
CA GLY A 1165 11.03 -7.49 30.95
C GLY A 1165 11.10 -8.50 29.81
N MET A 1166 10.14 -8.52 28.88
CA MET A 1166 10.19 -9.32 27.66
C MET A 1166 10.69 -8.47 26.48
N PRO A 1167 11.93 -8.64 26.00
CA PRO A 1167 12.38 -7.98 24.79
C PRO A 1167 11.50 -8.39 23.61
N VAL A 1168 11.10 -7.41 22.80
CA VAL A 1168 10.34 -7.61 21.57
C VAL A 1168 11.22 -7.27 20.38
N ALA A 1169 11.39 -8.20 19.45
CA ALA A 1169 12.19 -8.00 18.25
C ALA A 1169 11.51 -8.64 17.04
N ALA A 1170 11.70 -8.04 15.87
CA ALA A 1170 11.30 -8.63 14.61
C ALA A 1170 12.47 -9.50 14.11
N LEU A 1171 12.37 -10.81 14.31
CA LEU A 1171 13.47 -11.74 14.04
C LEU A 1171 13.11 -12.67 12.88
N SER A 1172 13.98 -12.73 11.88
CA SER A 1172 13.94 -13.81 10.90
C SER A 1172 14.22 -15.17 11.59
N PRO A 1173 13.81 -16.30 10.99
CA PRO A 1173 14.11 -17.65 11.53
C PRO A 1173 15.59 -17.89 11.82
N ARG A 1174 16.50 -17.25 11.05
CA ARG A 1174 17.95 -17.33 11.26
C ARG A 1174 18.41 -16.55 12.48
N GLU A 1175 17.82 -15.38 12.74
CA GLU A 1175 18.14 -14.55 13.91
C GLU A 1175 17.57 -15.13 15.19
N LEU A 1176 16.34 -15.69 15.14
CA LEU A 1176 15.77 -16.45 16.24
C LEU A 1176 16.68 -17.63 16.62
N ALA A 1177 17.18 -18.37 15.63
CA ALA A 1177 18.14 -19.44 15.89
C ALA A 1177 19.48 -18.96 16.45
N ARG A 1178 19.97 -17.79 16.02
CA ARG A 1178 21.18 -17.19 16.60
C ARG A 1178 20.96 -16.84 18.07
N TRP A 1179 19.84 -16.19 18.38
CA TRP A 1179 19.47 -15.81 19.74
C TRP A 1179 19.31 -17.02 20.65
N VAL A 1180 18.57 -18.05 20.22
CA VAL A 1180 18.47 -19.33 20.96
C VAL A 1180 19.86 -19.93 21.16
N GLY A 1181 20.70 -19.90 20.12
CA GLY A 1181 22.07 -20.37 20.18
C GLY A 1181 22.96 -19.61 21.16
N GLU A 1182 22.79 -18.29 21.32
CA GLU A 1182 23.50 -17.45 22.29
C GLU A 1182 23.05 -17.76 23.72
N LYS A 1183 21.74 -17.84 23.97
CA LYS A 1183 21.19 -18.14 25.30
C LYS A 1183 21.57 -19.53 25.80
N VAL A 1184 21.63 -20.52 24.92
CA VAL A 1184 22.09 -21.88 25.28
C VAL A 1184 23.55 -21.92 25.74
N ARG A 1185 24.38 -20.94 25.34
CA ARG A 1185 25.82 -20.87 25.67
C ARG A 1185 26.14 -20.16 26.99
N GLY A 1186 25.23 -19.30 27.48
CA GLY A 1186 25.50 -18.38 28.59
C GLY A 1186 25.90 -17.01 28.09
#